data_AF-A0A7Y7IT10-F1
#
_entry.id   AF-A0A7Y7IT10-F1
#
_cell.length_a   1.000
_cell.length_b   1.000
_cell.length_c   1.000
_cell.angle_alpha   90.00
_cell.angle_beta   90.00
_cell.angle_gamma   90.00
#
_symmetry.space_group_name_H-M   'P 1'
#
loop_
_entity.id
_entity.type
_entity.pdbx_description
1 polymer ?
#
loop_
_entity_poly.entity_id
_entity_poly.type
_entity_poly.pdbx_seq_one_letter_code
_entity_poly.pdbx_strand_id
1 'polypeptide(L)'
;MHSFPLSDVGVVGATRYLPGPPQDISRWSTGEGLGQSLVDTLTANGCRHFHVAGPEEDDLSIVSAAYAELKRTETFDQSAISIVAHAHTQAFSVPPAPRSIVAEFVNAEGLAPALSFSVSHLACASVINAIWLVAQHLRTQSADALGLVLTSDRVFGGGEYRVRQDAGIMSDGGSAILIGRRNLKTRIARIGLGNYSIHHAGPINSAASAAIGKTAWYQTRDTLNLTLGAENIPWDDVGTILPINADRSYWRMVERSNGLSTGTVFDHNISAKGHACTADFAINLLDRGLEVIEDGKAVLACGQSNVGAHAVALMLPPDSTEDKYANATPRVAPALGIYAIATDLPSSQEVSSIRGTNIVGVFPHMFFTEAGQHSCPPIDGFDEVQSIAAIPVARGVRIPDMASAAVNKLGLTEDTSISHVLHAQCMLDENILGSTCLRIQHDHFPSALSAMSLDQLGTAGVPTALRLAGLQLLDSDQSGRVCLSAADKWVSPFYRRHPGLAPLGDAAAACVVGPANSEVKPLATIGAEYLTLAQAPETLWATVGDTLEQFVKTSALGAVGGLLSSTGTDIDAIDLILGDGIADATRRDIAHSLGVPADRLWNPEIHYGSAAPLFGIAELIRRAKSSSLPMRGIVWTVSLSGHAAAILIECPGEKQ
;
A
#
# COMPACT_ATOMS: atom_id res chain seq x y z
N MET A 1 -4.40 -18.85 3.26
CA MET A 1 -5.61 -18.37 3.96
C MET A 1 -5.30 -18.31 5.44
N HIS A 2 -5.60 -17.21 6.11
CA HIS A 2 -5.40 -17.07 7.56
C HIS A 2 -6.42 -16.11 8.16
N SER A 3 -6.64 -16.16 9.48
CA SER A 3 -7.50 -15.19 10.18
C SER A 3 -6.83 -14.63 11.42
N PHE A 4 -6.93 -13.31 11.61
CA PHE A 4 -6.23 -12.56 12.64
C PHE A 4 -7.22 -12.01 13.68
N PRO A 5 -7.05 -12.35 14.98
CA PRO A 5 -7.90 -11.80 16.03
C PRO A 5 -7.64 -10.30 16.21
N LEU A 6 -8.69 -9.52 16.42
CA LEU A 6 -8.65 -8.07 16.59
C LEU A 6 -9.60 -7.59 17.71
N SER A 7 -9.73 -8.38 18.78
CA SER A 7 -10.78 -8.19 19.78
C SER A 7 -10.79 -6.86 20.54
N ASP A 8 -9.82 -5.97 20.36
CA ASP A 8 -9.64 -4.72 21.11
C ASP A 8 -9.68 -3.46 20.25
N VAL A 9 -10.02 -3.57 18.95
CA VAL A 9 -10.13 -2.45 18.02
C VAL A 9 -11.49 -2.44 17.30
N GLY A 10 -11.91 -1.28 16.81
CA GLY A 10 -13.15 -1.16 16.08
C GLY A 10 -13.28 0.14 15.30
N VAL A 11 -14.39 0.26 14.57
CA VAL A 11 -14.76 1.49 13.86
C VAL A 11 -15.35 2.46 14.87
N VAL A 12 -14.77 3.65 14.95
CA VAL A 12 -15.27 4.80 15.72
C VAL A 12 -16.20 5.64 14.87
N GLY A 13 -15.87 5.82 13.60
CA GLY A 13 -16.66 6.59 12.65
C GLY A 13 -16.30 6.22 11.22
N ALA A 14 -17.23 6.44 10.30
CA ALA A 14 -17.01 6.21 8.88
C ALA A 14 -17.81 7.21 8.06
N THR A 15 -17.27 7.62 6.93
CA THR A 15 -17.93 8.50 5.95
C THR A 15 -17.53 8.10 4.55
N ARG A 16 -18.25 8.66 3.56
CA ARG A 16 -18.04 8.38 2.14
C ARG A 16 -18.21 9.65 1.33
N TYR A 17 -17.59 9.68 0.17
CA TYR A 17 -17.81 10.68 -0.86
C TYR A 17 -18.04 9.97 -2.19
N LEU A 18 -19.15 10.32 -2.85
CA LEU A 18 -19.47 9.87 -4.21
C LEU A 18 -19.61 11.14 -5.07
N PRO A 19 -18.70 11.35 -6.04
CA PRO A 19 -18.68 12.58 -6.80
C PRO A 19 -19.86 12.65 -7.78
N GLY A 20 -20.27 13.89 -8.05
CA GLY A 20 -21.33 14.21 -9.00
C GLY A 20 -22.71 13.59 -8.69
N PRO A 21 -23.73 13.94 -9.49
CA PRO A 21 -25.01 13.24 -9.43
C PRO A 21 -24.88 11.81 -9.99
N PRO A 22 -25.71 10.86 -9.52
CA PRO A 22 -25.73 9.50 -10.06
C PRO A 22 -26.09 9.51 -11.55
N GLN A 23 -25.30 8.81 -12.36
CA GLN A 23 -25.52 8.65 -13.79
C GLN A 23 -26.30 7.38 -14.09
N ASP A 24 -27.35 7.47 -14.92
CA ASP A 24 -28.16 6.33 -15.34
C ASP A 24 -27.49 5.56 -16.49
N ILE A 25 -27.29 4.24 -16.30
CA ILE A 25 -26.57 3.41 -17.28
C ILE A 25 -27.22 3.37 -18.67
N SER A 26 -28.55 3.51 -18.78
CA SER A 26 -29.24 3.47 -20.08
C SER A 26 -29.02 4.76 -20.87
N ARG A 27 -28.96 5.90 -20.18
CA ARG A 27 -28.65 7.19 -20.80
C ARG A 27 -27.17 7.27 -21.16
N TRP A 28 -26.30 6.88 -20.24
CA TRP A 28 -24.86 6.86 -20.45
C TRP A 28 -24.45 5.92 -21.58
N SER A 29 -24.98 4.69 -21.62
CA SER A 29 -24.67 3.71 -22.67
C SER A 29 -25.01 4.20 -24.07
N THR A 30 -26.09 4.99 -24.21
CA THR A 30 -26.47 5.60 -25.49
C THR A 30 -25.42 6.59 -25.96
N GLY A 31 -24.84 7.38 -25.05
CA GLY A 31 -23.76 8.32 -25.34
C GLY A 31 -22.44 7.63 -25.70
N GLU A 32 -22.16 6.49 -25.07
CA GLU A 32 -20.96 5.67 -25.31
C GLU A 32 -21.09 4.73 -26.51
N GLY A 33 -22.26 4.65 -27.15
CA GLY A 33 -22.52 3.71 -28.25
C GLY A 33 -22.53 2.23 -27.82
N LEU A 34 -22.81 1.94 -26.55
CA LEU A 34 -22.90 0.57 -26.02
C LEU A 34 -24.26 -0.07 -26.39
N GLY A 35 -24.24 -1.37 -26.69
CA GLY A 35 -25.43 -2.10 -27.11
C GLY A 35 -26.46 -2.31 -26.00
N GLN A 36 -27.76 -2.27 -26.35
CA GLN A 36 -28.86 -2.48 -25.40
C GLN A 36 -28.77 -3.81 -24.64
N SER A 37 -28.26 -4.87 -25.28
CA SER A 37 -28.07 -6.18 -24.63
C SER A 37 -27.13 -6.10 -23.41
N LEU A 38 -26.10 -5.26 -23.47
CA LEU A 38 -25.19 -5.04 -22.35
C LEU A 38 -25.91 -4.28 -21.22
N VAL A 39 -26.67 -3.24 -21.55
CA VAL A 39 -27.49 -2.49 -20.58
C VAL A 39 -28.48 -3.41 -19.87
N ASP A 40 -29.15 -4.29 -20.61
CA ASP A 40 -30.09 -5.26 -20.07
C ASP A 40 -29.38 -6.24 -19.12
N THR A 41 -28.16 -6.66 -19.47
CA THR A 41 -27.32 -7.55 -18.65
C THR A 41 -26.90 -6.86 -17.35
N LEU A 42 -26.39 -5.62 -17.43
CA LEU A 42 -26.04 -4.82 -16.26
C LEU A 42 -27.24 -4.59 -15.35
N THR A 43 -28.40 -4.27 -15.92
CA THR A 43 -29.66 -4.10 -15.18
C THR A 43 -30.10 -5.39 -14.49
N ALA A 44 -30.01 -6.54 -15.19
CA ALA A 44 -30.33 -7.84 -14.62
C ALA A 44 -29.40 -8.22 -13.46
N ASN A 45 -28.15 -7.77 -13.51
CA ASN A 45 -27.17 -7.91 -12.43
C ASN A 45 -27.30 -6.86 -11.33
N GLY A 46 -28.33 -6.01 -11.39
CA GLY A 46 -28.68 -5.06 -10.35
C GLY A 46 -28.05 -3.69 -10.52
N CYS A 47 -27.25 -3.44 -11.56
CA CYS A 47 -26.64 -2.14 -11.82
C CYS A 47 -27.65 -1.19 -12.46
N ARG A 48 -27.69 0.07 -12.01
CA ARG A 48 -28.53 1.10 -12.65
C ARG A 48 -27.88 2.47 -12.67
N HIS A 49 -27.22 2.83 -11.58
CA HIS A 49 -26.53 4.11 -11.46
C HIS A 49 -25.08 3.93 -11.05
N PHE A 50 -24.25 4.91 -11.42
CA PHE A 50 -22.85 4.99 -11.05
C PHE A 50 -22.42 6.46 -10.89
N HIS A 51 -21.26 6.69 -10.30
CA HIS A 51 -20.73 8.04 -10.02
C HIS A 51 -19.47 8.32 -10.81
N VAL A 52 -19.31 9.59 -11.19
CA VAL A 52 -18.20 10.07 -12.03
C VAL A 52 -17.67 11.36 -11.45
N ALA A 53 -16.36 11.40 -11.20
CA ALA A 53 -15.64 12.60 -10.81
C ALA A 53 -15.71 13.66 -11.92
N GLY A 54 -15.92 14.92 -11.52
CA GLY A 54 -15.78 16.05 -12.44
C GLY A 54 -14.33 16.21 -12.95
N PRO A 55 -14.10 17.02 -14.00
CA PRO A 55 -12.77 17.21 -14.59
C PRO A 55 -11.75 17.81 -13.61
N GLU A 56 -12.20 18.58 -12.62
CA GLU A 56 -11.38 19.21 -11.58
C GLU A 56 -11.24 18.34 -10.30
N GLU A 57 -11.94 17.20 -10.23
CA GLU A 57 -11.89 16.32 -9.07
C GLU A 57 -10.82 15.24 -9.24
N ASP A 58 -9.78 15.31 -8.42
CA ASP A 58 -8.74 14.30 -8.31
C ASP A 58 -8.93 13.39 -7.07
N ASP A 59 -8.11 12.34 -6.97
CA ASP A 59 -8.19 11.38 -5.86
C ASP A 59 -7.94 12.05 -4.49
N LEU A 60 -7.07 13.07 -4.43
CA LEU A 60 -6.83 13.84 -3.21
C LEU A 60 -8.07 14.62 -2.78
N SER A 61 -8.78 15.25 -3.72
CA SER A 61 -10.02 15.98 -3.44
C SER A 61 -11.13 15.04 -2.94
N ILE A 62 -11.21 13.82 -3.49
CA ILE A 62 -12.14 12.77 -3.07
C ILE A 62 -11.86 12.34 -1.63
N VAL A 63 -10.60 12.06 -1.30
CA VAL A 63 -10.18 11.71 0.07
C VAL A 63 -10.46 12.85 1.05
N SER A 64 -10.12 14.08 0.66
CA SER A 64 -10.32 15.28 1.48
C SER A 64 -11.81 15.54 1.75
N ALA A 65 -12.67 15.35 0.74
CA ALA A 65 -14.12 15.49 0.90
C ALA A 65 -14.70 14.45 1.86
N ALA A 66 -14.27 13.18 1.77
CA ALA A 66 -14.67 12.15 2.73
C ALA A 66 -14.22 12.49 4.15
N TYR A 67 -12.96 12.92 4.34
CA TYR A 67 -12.47 13.30 5.66
C TYR A 67 -13.15 14.55 6.23
N ALA A 68 -13.45 15.54 5.39
CA ALA A 68 -14.20 16.73 5.79
C ALA A 68 -15.59 16.37 6.32
N GLU A 69 -16.26 15.42 5.68
CA GLU A 69 -17.52 14.87 6.17
C GLU A 69 -17.34 14.14 7.51
N LEU A 70 -16.26 13.36 7.67
CA LEU A 70 -15.94 12.69 8.95
C LEU A 70 -15.78 13.70 10.10
N LYS A 71 -15.07 14.80 9.86
CA LYS A 71 -14.91 15.90 10.85
C LYS A 71 -16.23 16.59 11.18
N ARG A 72 -17.19 16.59 10.26
CA ARG A 72 -18.52 17.19 10.45
C ARG A 72 -19.43 16.29 11.25
N THR A 73 -19.33 14.97 11.08
CA THR A 73 -20.25 13.99 11.69
C THR A 73 -19.72 13.35 12.97
N GLU A 74 -18.41 13.33 13.18
CA GLU A 74 -17.76 12.73 14.35
C GLU A 74 -17.02 13.77 15.17
N THR A 75 -16.93 13.54 16.48
CA THR A 75 -16.09 14.34 17.39
C THR A 75 -14.89 13.50 17.82
N PHE A 76 -13.69 13.93 17.47
CA PHE A 76 -12.45 13.28 17.86
C PHE A 76 -11.29 14.28 17.91
N ASP A 77 -10.23 13.93 18.64
CA ASP A 77 -8.99 14.71 18.67
C ASP A 77 -8.11 14.32 17.48
N GLN A 78 -7.85 15.27 16.56
CA GLN A 78 -7.00 15.04 15.40
C GLN A 78 -5.55 14.73 15.80
N SER A 79 -5.07 15.25 16.93
CA SER A 79 -3.72 14.98 17.43
C SER A 79 -3.55 13.54 17.94
N ALA A 80 -4.67 12.83 18.18
CA ALA A 80 -4.66 11.42 18.52
C ALA A 80 -4.47 10.50 17.29
N ILE A 81 -4.54 11.02 16.07
CA ILE A 81 -4.29 10.22 14.86
C ILE A 81 -2.81 9.86 14.78
N SER A 82 -2.48 8.61 15.15
CA SER A 82 -1.10 8.12 15.17
C SER A 82 -0.69 7.42 13.87
N ILE A 83 -1.66 7.05 13.03
CA ILE A 83 -1.43 6.35 11.76
C ILE A 83 -2.46 6.77 10.71
N VAL A 84 -2.01 6.97 9.47
CA VAL A 84 -2.86 7.21 8.29
C VAL A 84 -2.54 6.17 7.22
N ALA A 85 -3.52 5.38 6.82
CA ALA A 85 -3.38 4.41 5.73
C ALA A 85 -4.36 4.74 4.60
N HIS A 86 -3.85 4.97 3.41
CA HIS A 86 -4.65 5.08 2.20
C HIS A 86 -4.77 3.70 1.52
N ALA A 87 -5.92 3.36 0.97
CA ALA A 87 -6.11 2.14 0.20
C ALA A 87 -6.81 2.44 -1.12
N HIS A 88 -6.29 1.87 -2.21
CA HIS A 88 -6.88 2.02 -3.54
C HIS A 88 -6.81 0.71 -4.33
N THR A 89 -7.65 0.63 -5.35
CA THR A 89 -7.77 -0.51 -6.25
C THR A 89 -7.04 -0.27 -7.56
N GLN A 90 -7.37 0.82 -8.26
CA GLN A 90 -6.74 1.09 -9.54
C GLN A 90 -5.32 1.61 -9.29
N ALA A 91 -4.35 1.07 -10.03
CA ALA A 91 -2.97 1.53 -9.94
C ALA A 91 -2.84 3.03 -10.25
N PHE A 92 -3.80 3.60 -10.98
CA PHE A 92 -3.84 4.99 -11.41
C PHE A 92 -4.74 5.90 -10.55
N SER A 93 -5.41 5.39 -9.51
CA SER A 93 -6.19 6.17 -8.52
C SER A 93 -5.26 6.93 -7.54
N VAL A 94 -4.14 7.43 -8.06
CA VAL A 94 -3.08 8.12 -7.34
C VAL A 94 -2.37 9.07 -8.30
N PRO A 95 -1.80 10.19 -7.81
CA PRO A 95 -1.00 11.08 -8.64
C PRO A 95 0.31 10.39 -9.07
N PRO A 96 0.94 10.85 -10.16
CA PRO A 96 2.17 10.27 -10.65
C PRO A 96 3.30 10.42 -9.64
N ALA A 97 4.12 9.38 -9.47
CA ALA A 97 5.35 9.48 -8.70
C ALA A 97 6.22 10.65 -9.23
N PRO A 98 6.70 11.54 -8.35
CA PRO A 98 6.88 11.31 -6.92
C PRO A 98 5.83 11.98 -6.01
N ARG A 99 4.65 12.36 -6.51
CA ARG A 99 3.55 12.84 -5.66
C ARG A 99 2.98 11.72 -4.78
N SER A 100 2.25 12.10 -3.72
CA SER A 100 1.67 11.16 -2.76
C SER A 100 0.39 11.69 -2.16
N ILE A 101 -0.73 11.00 -2.37
CA ILE A 101 -2.02 11.38 -1.74
C ILE A 101 -1.86 11.48 -0.23
N VAL A 102 -1.24 10.47 0.40
CA VAL A 102 -1.16 10.42 1.85
C VAL A 102 -0.27 11.54 2.41
N ALA A 103 0.84 11.87 1.73
CA ALA A 103 1.69 12.98 2.15
C ALA A 103 0.97 14.33 2.02
N GLU A 104 0.35 14.57 0.86
CA GLU A 104 -0.35 15.82 0.56
C GLU A 104 -1.55 16.00 1.49
N PHE A 105 -2.31 14.94 1.74
CA PHE A 105 -3.42 14.94 2.68
C PHE A 105 -2.97 15.23 4.12
N VAL A 106 -1.96 14.50 4.64
CA VAL A 106 -1.48 14.69 6.01
C VAL A 106 -0.97 16.11 6.23
N ASN A 107 -0.23 16.66 5.27
CA ASN A 107 0.26 18.04 5.32
C ASN A 107 -0.89 19.06 5.25
N ALA A 108 -1.86 18.88 4.34
CA ALA A 108 -2.99 19.79 4.16
C ALA A 108 -3.90 19.83 5.40
N GLU A 109 -4.08 18.70 6.07
CA GLU A 109 -4.89 18.58 7.28
C GLU A 109 -4.11 18.89 8.57
N GLY A 110 -2.80 19.18 8.48
CA GLY A 110 -1.96 19.47 9.64
C GLY A 110 -1.83 18.30 10.61
N LEU A 111 -1.92 17.07 10.10
CA LEU A 111 -1.79 15.85 10.90
C LEU A 111 -0.31 15.52 11.10
N ALA A 112 0.02 14.85 12.21
CA ALA A 112 1.38 14.42 12.53
C ALA A 112 1.42 12.92 12.93
N PRO A 113 0.95 12.01 12.07
CA PRO A 113 0.97 10.59 12.39
C PRO A 113 2.41 10.07 12.48
N ALA A 114 2.61 9.05 13.32
CA ALA A 114 3.88 8.33 13.39
C ALA A 114 4.14 7.50 12.11
N LEU A 115 3.07 7.12 11.39
CA LEU A 115 3.13 6.38 10.14
C LEU A 115 2.06 6.87 9.16
N SER A 116 2.46 7.08 7.91
CA SER A 116 1.56 7.37 6.79
C SER A 116 1.96 6.55 5.58
N PHE A 117 1.03 5.85 4.92
CA PHE A 117 1.33 5.04 3.73
C PHE A 117 0.09 4.73 2.89
N SER A 118 0.30 4.21 1.68
CA SER A 118 -0.76 3.63 0.85
C SER A 118 -0.61 2.12 0.74
N VAL A 119 -1.73 1.40 0.64
CA VAL A 119 -1.84 -0.05 0.44
C VAL A 119 -2.52 -0.32 -0.90
N SER A 120 -1.87 -1.11 -1.74
CA SER A 120 -2.35 -1.40 -3.10
C SER A 120 -2.08 -2.84 -3.54
N HIS A 121 -2.37 -3.12 -4.81
CA HIS A 121 -2.17 -4.43 -5.47
C HIS A 121 -2.99 -5.59 -4.89
N LEU A 122 -3.99 -5.30 -4.05
CA LEU A 122 -5.00 -6.25 -3.59
C LEU A 122 -6.41 -5.84 -4.04
N ALA A 123 -6.50 -4.87 -4.96
CA ALA A 123 -7.73 -4.26 -5.45
C ALA A 123 -8.68 -3.90 -4.29
N CYS A 124 -9.96 -4.28 -4.38
CA CYS A 124 -10.97 -3.94 -3.38
C CYS A 124 -10.70 -4.58 -1.99
N ALA A 125 -9.80 -5.56 -1.90
CA ALA A 125 -9.37 -6.11 -0.61
C ALA A 125 -8.31 -5.25 0.11
N SER A 126 -7.74 -4.22 -0.55
CA SER A 126 -6.74 -3.33 0.05
C SER A 126 -7.26 -2.62 1.31
N VAL A 127 -8.53 -2.19 1.34
CA VAL A 127 -9.11 -1.45 2.48
C VAL A 127 -9.13 -2.28 3.77
N ILE A 128 -9.47 -3.57 3.70
CA ILE A 128 -9.49 -4.44 4.89
C ILE A 128 -8.05 -4.75 5.34
N ASN A 129 -7.09 -4.85 4.41
CA ASN A 129 -5.68 -4.99 4.76
C ASN A 129 -5.13 -3.72 5.42
N ALA A 130 -5.52 -2.53 4.96
CA ALA A 130 -5.17 -1.27 5.61
C ALA A 130 -5.75 -1.17 7.02
N ILE A 131 -7.03 -1.54 7.20
CA ILE A 131 -7.67 -1.63 8.53
C ILE A 131 -6.89 -2.59 9.45
N TRP A 132 -6.46 -3.76 8.94
CA TRP A 132 -5.66 -4.70 9.72
C TRP A 132 -4.34 -4.10 10.19
N LEU A 133 -3.59 -3.44 9.31
CA LEU A 133 -2.31 -2.80 9.67
C LEU A 133 -2.50 -1.66 10.69
N VAL A 134 -3.54 -0.84 10.48
CA VAL A 134 -3.92 0.22 11.43
C VAL A 134 -4.25 -0.38 12.79
N ALA A 135 -5.02 -1.47 12.83
CA ALA A 135 -5.33 -2.17 14.06
C ALA A 135 -4.08 -2.70 14.77
N GLN A 136 -3.12 -3.29 14.04
CA GLN A 136 -1.86 -3.74 14.64
C GLN A 136 -1.07 -2.57 15.23
N HIS A 137 -1.03 -1.43 14.55
CA HIS A 137 -0.39 -0.23 15.06
C HIS A 137 -1.04 0.24 16.37
N LEU A 138 -2.37 0.36 16.41
CA LEU A 138 -3.10 0.84 17.60
C LEU A 138 -2.92 -0.04 18.84
N ARG A 139 -2.63 -1.34 18.66
CA ARG A 139 -2.29 -2.25 19.77
C ARG A 139 -0.94 -1.93 20.42
N THR A 140 -0.09 -1.14 19.76
CA THR A 140 1.19 -0.64 20.30
C THR A 140 1.08 0.76 20.89
N GLN A 141 -0.08 1.40 20.78
CA GLN A 141 -0.32 2.77 21.21
C GLN A 141 -1.17 2.83 22.48
N SER A 142 -1.34 4.04 23.03
CA SER A 142 -2.32 4.29 24.08
C SER A 142 -3.74 4.00 23.58
N ALA A 143 -4.67 3.76 24.50
CA ALA A 143 -6.07 3.48 24.12
C ALA A 143 -6.80 4.67 23.50
N ASP A 144 -6.26 5.88 23.65
CA ASP A 144 -6.80 7.11 23.05
C ASP A 144 -6.29 7.35 21.62
N ALA A 145 -5.28 6.60 21.17
CA ALA A 145 -4.77 6.71 19.81
C ALA A 145 -5.84 6.28 18.78
N LEU A 146 -5.85 6.98 17.67
CA LEU A 146 -6.74 6.79 16.54
C LEU A 146 -5.94 6.46 15.28
N GLY A 147 -6.54 5.65 14.42
CA GLY A 147 -6.03 5.39 13.09
C GLY A 147 -7.03 5.85 12.04
N LEU A 148 -6.53 6.43 10.97
CA LEU A 148 -7.35 6.90 9.86
C LEU A 148 -7.09 6.03 8.63
N VAL A 149 -8.13 5.36 8.14
CA VAL A 149 -8.10 4.65 6.85
C VAL A 149 -8.84 5.49 5.83
N LEU A 150 -8.15 5.85 4.75
CA LEU A 150 -8.67 6.63 3.63
C LEU A 150 -8.77 5.73 2.40
N THR A 151 -9.75 5.99 1.55
CA THR A 151 -9.84 5.32 0.26
C THR A 151 -10.18 6.31 -0.84
N SER A 152 -9.63 6.09 -2.02
CA SER A 152 -10.08 6.73 -3.26
C SER A 152 -9.87 5.81 -4.43
N ASP A 153 -10.88 5.74 -5.28
CA ASP A 153 -10.80 5.08 -6.56
C ASP A 153 -11.51 5.92 -7.62
N ARG A 154 -10.81 6.17 -8.74
CA ARG A 154 -11.38 6.73 -9.97
C ARG A 154 -11.21 5.74 -11.10
N VAL A 155 -12.11 5.79 -12.08
CA VAL A 155 -12.10 4.92 -13.25
C VAL A 155 -11.96 5.79 -14.49
N PHE A 156 -10.81 5.69 -15.14
CA PHE A 156 -10.53 6.48 -16.34
C PHE A 156 -11.06 5.81 -17.59
N GLY A 157 -11.71 6.60 -18.45
CA GLY A 157 -12.24 6.19 -19.75
C GLY A 157 -13.72 5.86 -19.77
N GLY A 158 -14.17 5.34 -20.92
CA GLY A 158 -15.58 5.15 -21.25
C GLY A 158 -16.09 3.76 -20.90
N GLY A 159 -16.96 3.24 -21.76
CA GLY A 159 -17.52 1.90 -21.65
C GLY A 159 -16.49 0.79 -21.39
N GLU A 160 -15.31 0.87 -22.01
CA GLU A 160 -14.29 -0.17 -21.93
C GLU A 160 -13.64 -0.37 -20.55
N TYR A 161 -13.67 0.65 -19.69
CA TYR A 161 -13.11 0.57 -18.32
C TYR A 161 -14.19 0.65 -17.24
N ARG A 162 -15.32 1.31 -17.51
CA ARG A 162 -16.44 1.41 -16.57
C ARG A 162 -17.26 0.13 -16.51
N VAL A 163 -17.34 -0.64 -17.60
CA VAL A 163 -18.03 -1.94 -17.59
C VAL A 163 -17.08 -3.01 -17.06
N ARG A 164 -17.44 -3.60 -15.92
CA ARG A 164 -16.66 -4.67 -15.28
C ARG A 164 -17.18 -6.04 -15.71
N GLN A 165 -16.39 -6.74 -16.54
CA GLN A 165 -16.62 -8.14 -16.94
C GLN A 165 -18.06 -8.40 -17.46
N ASP A 166 -18.64 -7.44 -18.19
CA ASP A 166 -20.02 -7.43 -18.69
C ASP A 166 -21.12 -7.57 -17.61
N ALA A 167 -20.75 -7.50 -16.33
CA ALA A 167 -21.65 -7.84 -15.22
C ALA A 167 -21.86 -6.71 -14.22
N GLY A 168 -20.90 -5.79 -14.08
CA GLY A 168 -20.94 -4.66 -13.16
C GLY A 168 -20.64 -3.33 -13.83
N ILE A 169 -20.97 -2.23 -13.13
CA ILE A 169 -20.60 -0.86 -13.51
C ILE A 169 -19.71 -0.26 -12.41
N MET A 170 -18.60 0.36 -12.81
CA MET A 170 -17.65 0.98 -11.90
C MET A 170 -18.01 2.44 -11.62
N SER A 171 -17.79 2.85 -10.37
CA SER A 171 -18.01 4.21 -9.88
C SER A 171 -16.73 4.80 -9.33
N ASP A 172 -16.63 6.12 -9.43
CA ASP A 172 -15.63 6.89 -8.72
C ASP A 172 -16.11 7.11 -7.28
N GLY A 173 -15.20 7.16 -6.31
CA GLY A 173 -15.58 7.40 -4.92
C GLY A 173 -14.45 7.24 -3.92
N GLY A 174 -14.70 7.69 -2.70
CA GLY A 174 -13.76 7.58 -1.59
C GLY A 174 -14.45 7.47 -0.24
N SER A 175 -13.66 7.16 0.78
CA SER A 175 -14.14 7.02 2.16
C SER A 175 -13.08 7.40 3.18
N ALA A 176 -13.54 7.76 4.37
CA ALA A 176 -12.69 7.98 5.54
C ALA A 176 -13.26 7.18 6.71
N ILE A 177 -12.44 6.31 7.29
CA ILE A 177 -12.82 5.38 8.36
C ILE A 177 -11.89 5.63 9.54
N LEU A 178 -12.47 6.03 10.67
CA LEU A 178 -11.77 6.22 11.92
C LEU A 178 -11.79 4.92 12.72
N ILE A 179 -10.60 4.39 13.03
CA ILE A 179 -10.40 3.18 13.82
C ILE A 179 -9.84 3.57 15.18
N GLY A 180 -10.32 2.92 16.23
CA GLY A 180 -9.89 3.20 17.60
C GLY A 180 -10.08 2.01 18.53
N ARG A 181 -9.86 2.25 19.82
CA ARG A 181 -10.02 1.28 20.92
C ARG A 181 -11.08 1.70 21.95
N ARG A 182 -11.66 2.90 21.79
CA ARG A 182 -12.68 3.54 22.65
C ARG A 182 -13.79 4.12 21.79
N ASN A 183 -14.98 4.30 22.37
CA ASN A 183 -16.14 4.87 21.69
C ASN A 183 -16.46 4.12 20.37
N LEU A 184 -16.38 2.79 20.43
CA LEU A 184 -16.54 1.96 19.24
C LEU A 184 -18.01 1.94 18.84
N LYS A 185 -18.30 2.22 17.57
CA LYS A 185 -19.60 1.97 16.96
C LYS A 185 -19.79 0.49 16.63
N THR A 186 -18.69 -0.16 16.24
CA THR A 186 -18.62 -1.61 16.09
C THR A 186 -17.22 -2.08 16.39
N ARG A 187 -17.10 -3.26 16.99
CA ARG A 187 -15.83 -3.95 17.14
C ARG A 187 -15.51 -4.72 15.87
N ILE A 188 -14.23 -4.76 15.49
CA ILE A 188 -13.75 -5.66 14.43
C ILE A 188 -13.16 -6.88 15.14
N ALA A 189 -13.94 -7.93 15.29
CA ALA A 189 -13.53 -9.10 16.06
C ALA A 189 -12.36 -9.85 15.40
N ARG A 190 -12.38 -9.94 14.06
CA ARG A 190 -11.42 -10.72 13.29
C ARG A 190 -11.33 -10.22 11.86
N ILE A 191 -10.15 -10.37 11.27
CA ILE A 191 -9.94 -10.22 9.83
C ILE A 191 -9.50 -11.54 9.23
N GLY A 192 -10.25 -12.07 8.26
CA GLY A 192 -9.85 -13.21 7.45
C GLY A 192 -9.24 -12.75 6.13
N LEU A 193 -8.07 -13.29 5.78
CA LEU A 193 -7.38 -13.03 4.53
C LEU A 193 -7.22 -14.32 3.71
N GLY A 194 -7.69 -14.27 2.47
CA GLY A 194 -7.60 -15.34 1.48
C GLY A 194 -6.86 -14.88 0.24
N ASN A 195 -5.55 -15.12 0.20
CA ASN A 195 -4.74 -14.88 -0.99
C ASN A 195 -4.62 -16.16 -1.83
N TYR A 196 -5.27 -16.15 -2.98
CA TYR A 196 -5.18 -17.16 -4.03
C TYR A 196 -4.21 -16.67 -5.10
N SER A 197 -2.93 -16.68 -4.74
CA SER A 197 -1.83 -16.02 -5.48
C SER A 197 -1.66 -16.49 -6.93
N ILE A 198 -2.22 -17.64 -7.32
CA ILE A 198 -2.25 -18.10 -8.72
C ILE A 198 -2.92 -17.10 -9.67
N HIS A 199 -3.79 -16.23 -9.15
CA HIS A 199 -4.47 -15.19 -9.93
C HIS A 199 -3.71 -13.86 -9.96
N HIS A 200 -2.44 -13.80 -9.51
CA HIS A 200 -1.65 -12.57 -9.40
C HIS A 200 -1.59 -11.74 -10.70
N ALA A 201 -1.73 -12.37 -11.87
CA ALA A 201 -1.69 -11.69 -13.16
C ALA A 201 -2.96 -10.88 -13.45
N GLY A 202 -4.03 -11.09 -12.68
CA GLY A 202 -5.33 -10.49 -12.93
C GLY A 202 -5.97 -10.98 -14.25
N PRO A 203 -7.04 -10.30 -14.70
CA PRO A 203 -7.77 -10.64 -15.91
C PRO A 203 -7.04 -10.17 -17.20
N ILE A 204 -5.76 -10.53 -17.35
CA ILE A 204 -4.91 -10.08 -18.47
C ILE A 204 -5.35 -10.63 -19.84
N ASN A 205 -6.14 -11.70 -19.86
CA ASN A 205 -6.73 -12.28 -21.05
C ASN A 205 -8.05 -13.01 -20.72
N SER A 206 -8.74 -13.50 -21.76
CA SER A 206 -10.04 -14.18 -21.62
C SER A 206 -9.95 -15.48 -20.81
N ALA A 207 -8.86 -16.25 -20.93
CA ALA A 207 -8.68 -17.49 -20.18
C ALA A 207 -8.48 -17.22 -18.67
N ALA A 208 -7.63 -16.24 -18.33
CA ALA A 208 -7.44 -15.80 -16.95
C ALA A 208 -8.74 -15.24 -16.36
N SER A 209 -9.46 -14.39 -17.13
CA SER A 209 -10.76 -13.86 -16.73
C SER A 209 -11.79 -14.96 -16.46
N ALA A 210 -11.85 -15.98 -17.32
CA ALA A 210 -12.75 -17.12 -17.13
C ALA A 210 -12.34 -17.98 -15.91
N ALA A 211 -11.04 -18.15 -15.65
CA ALA A 211 -10.57 -18.85 -14.46
C ALA A 211 -10.93 -18.10 -13.17
N ILE A 212 -10.73 -16.79 -13.13
CA ILE A 212 -11.15 -15.94 -12.01
C ILE A 212 -12.66 -16.02 -11.81
N GLY A 213 -13.47 -15.82 -12.87
CA GLY A 213 -14.93 -15.87 -12.79
C GLY A 213 -15.48 -17.21 -12.30
N LYS A 214 -14.84 -18.34 -12.66
CA LYS A 214 -15.22 -19.67 -12.17
C LYS A 214 -14.92 -19.88 -10.69
N THR A 215 -13.94 -19.17 -10.14
CA THR A 215 -13.35 -19.47 -8.83
C THR A 215 -13.65 -18.46 -7.73
N ALA A 216 -13.85 -17.18 -8.10
CA ALA A 216 -13.97 -16.09 -7.15
C ALA A 216 -15.10 -16.27 -6.12
N TRP A 217 -16.23 -16.89 -6.46
CA TRP A 217 -17.38 -17.01 -5.54
C TRP A 217 -17.10 -18.03 -4.43
N TYR A 218 -16.51 -19.19 -4.75
CA TYR A 218 -16.19 -20.18 -3.71
C TYR A 218 -14.95 -19.75 -2.91
N GLN A 219 -14.03 -18.99 -3.50
CA GLN A 219 -12.90 -18.39 -2.78
C GLN A 219 -13.36 -17.37 -1.72
N THR A 220 -14.35 -16.54 -2.05
CA THR A 220 -15.02 -15.68 -1.07
C THR A 220 -15.74 -16.50 0.00
N ARG A 221 -16.48 -17.55 -0.39
CA ARG A 221 -17.13 -18.47 0.55
C ARG A 221 -16.13 -19.09 1.53
N ASP A 222 -15.00 -19.59 1.05
CA ASP A 222 -13.97 -20.21 1.88
C ASP A 222 -13.36 -19.19 2.86
N THR A 223 -13.15 -17.95 2.42
CA THR A 223 -12.66 -16.87 3.28
C THR A 223 -13.69 -16.47 4.35
N LEU A 224 -14.98 -16.43 4.02
CA LEU A 224 -16.07 -16.22 4.99
C LEU A 224 -16.10 -17.33 6.05
N ASN A 225 -16.09 -18.60 5.60
CA ASN A 225 -16.12 -19.77 6.49
C ASN A 225 -14.89 -19.83 7.40
N LEU A 226 -13.71 -19.50 6.87
CA LEU A 226 -12.48 -19.39 7.67
C LEU A 226 -12.64 -18.35 8.80
N THR A 227 -13.21 -17.19 8.48
CA THR A 227 -13.35 -16.08 9.42
C THR A 227 -14.34 -16.43 10.53
N LEU A 228 -15.50 -16.99 10.17
CA LEU A 228 -16.53 -17.41 11.12
C LEU A 228 -16.08 -18.59 11.98
N GLY A 229 -15.48 -19.60 11.37
CA GLY A 229 -15.02 -20.81 12.06
C GLY A 229 -13.99 -20.51 13.15
N ALA A 230 -13.12 -19.52 12.93
CA ALA A 230 -12.13 -19.11 13.92
C ALA A 230 -12.72 -18.44 15.18
N GLU A 231 -13.94 -17.91 15.11
CA GLU A 231 -14.70 -17.37 16.26
C GLU A 231 -15.83 -18.32 16.70
N ASN A 232 -15.96 -19.50 16.08
CA ASN A 232 -17.06 -20.44 16.30
C ASN A 232 -18.46 -19.82 16.12
N ILE A 233 -18.61 -18.86 15.19
CA ILE A 233 -19.91 -18.23 14.90
C ILE A 233 -20.65 -19.05 13.84
N PRO A 234 -21.86 -19.58 14.14
CA PRO A 234 -22.66 -20.26 13.15
C PRO A 234 -23.29 -19.26 12.17
N TRP A 235 -23.61 -19.72 10.95
CA TRP A 235 -24.24 -18.88 9.92
C TRP A 235 -25.58 -18.27 10.38
N ASP A 236 -26.34 -18.95 11.26
CA ASP A 236 -27.61 -18.46 11.82
C ASP A 236 -27.44 -17.19 12.70
N ASP A 237 -26.21 -16.90 13.12
CA ASP A 237 -25.85 -15.71 13.88
C ASP A 237 -25.26 -14.59 13.03
N VAL A 238 -25.13 -14.80 11.72
CA VAL A 238 -24.78 -13.75 10.77
C VAL A 238 -26.02 -12.97 10.37
N GLY A 239 -26.07 -11.71 10.76
CA GLY A 239 -27.18 -10.81 10.46
C GLY A 239 -27.12 -10.29 9.01
N THR A 240 -25.92 -9.96 8.52
CA THR A 240 -25.76 -9.56 7.11
C THR A 240 -24.33 -9.72 6.60
N ILE A 241 -24.20 -9.83 5.28
CA ILE A 241 -22.94 -9.72 4.54
C ILE A 241 -22.95 -8.40 3.79
N LEU A 242 -21.94 -7.56 4.03
CA LEU A 242 -21.69 -6.34 3.25
C LEU A 242 -20.77 -6.70 2.08
N PRO A 243 -21.29 -6.70 0.84
CA PRO A 243 -20.55 -7.16 -0.32
C PRO A 243 -19.55 -6.12 -0.85
N ILE A 244 -18.83 -6.45 -1.92
CA ILE A 244 -18.42 -5.43 -2.91
C ILE A 244 -19.59 -5.20 -3.86
N ASN A 245 -19.81 -3.95 -4.29
CA ASN A 245 -20.97 -3.56 -5.11
C ASN A 245 -20.78 -3.87 -6.60
N ALA A 246 -20.21 -5.04 -6.91
CA ALA A 246 -19.85 -5.42 -8.27
C ALA A 246 -21.03 -6.00 -9.08
N ASP A 247 -21.56 -7.15 -8.67
CA ASP A 247 -22.69 -7.78 -9.36
C ASP A 247 -23.52 -8.67 -8.42
N ARG A 248 -24.86 -8.58 -8.56
CA ARG A 248 -25.79 -9.32 -7.70
C ARG A 248 -25.76 -10.83 -7.94
N SER A 249 -25.46 -11.27 -9.16
CA SER A 249 -25.47 -12.69 -9.52
C SER A 249 -24.44 -13.49 -8.74
N TYR A 250 -23.24 -12.93 -8.59
CA TYR A 250 -22.13 -13.45 -7.82
C TYR A 250 -22.52 -13.67 -6.36
N TRP A 251 -23.09 -12.65 -5.72
CA TRP A 251 -23.46 -12.73 -4.30
C TRP A 251 -24.57 -13.74 -4.03
N ARG A 252 -25.54 -13.88 -4.95
CA ARG A 252 -26.55 -14.94 -4.88
C ARG A 252 -25.93 -16.33 -4.97
N MET A 253 -24.82 -16.51 -5.69
CA MET A 253 -24.08 -17.79 -5.68
C MET A 253 -23.44 -18.03 -4.32
N VAL A 254 -22.84 -17.00 -3.71
CA VAL A 254 -22.27 -17.09 -2.35
C VAL A 254 -23.35 -17.46 -1.33
N GLU A 255 -24.51 -16.80 -1.32
CA GLU A 255 -25.65 -17.14 -0.44
C GLU A 255 -26.07 -18.60 -0.59
N ARG A 256 -26.40 -19.02 -1.83
CA ARG A 256 -26.85 -20.39 -2.11
C ARG A 256 -25.82 -21.44 -1.70
N SER A 257 -24.54 -21.15 -1.89
CA SER A 257 -23.47 -22.09 -1.56
C SER A 257 -23.25 -22.30 -0.06
N ASN A 258 -23.71 -21.36 0.78
CA ASN A 258 -23.66 -21.45 2.24
C ASN A 258 -25.01 -21.85 2.85
N GLY A 259 -26.03 -22.13 2.03
CA GLY A 259 -27.38 -22.43 2.51
C GLY A 259 -28.09 -21.24 3.16
N LEU A 260 -27.66 -20.01 2.86
CA LEU A 260 -28.24 -18.79 3.42
C LEU A 260 -29.56 -18.44 2.72
N SER A 261 -30.47 -17.85 3.48
CA SER A 261 -31.69 -17.25 2.95
C SER A 261 -31.36 -16.09 2.01
N THR A 262 -32.18 -15.90 0.97
CA THR A 262 -32.09 -14.70 0.13
C THR A 262 -32.29 -13.45 0.98
N GLY A 263 -31.35 -12.50 0.88
CA GLY A 263 -31.39 -11.22 1.60
C GLY A 263 -30.43 -11.14 2.78
N THR A 264 -29.62 -12.16 3.02
CA THR A 264 -28.49 -12.06 3.97
C THR A 264 -27.43 -11.11 3.42
N VAL A 265 -27.17 -11.12 2.10
CA VAL A 265 -26.29 -10.13 1.47
C VAL A 265 -27.02 -8.80 1.30
N PHE A 266 -26.40 -7.72 1.77
CA PHE A 266 -26.89 -6.35 1.55
C PHE A 266 -26.54 -5.88 0.13
N ASP A 267 -27.42 -6.15 -0.83
CA ASP A 267 -27.24 -5.84 -2.26
C ASP A 267 -28.14 -4.69 -2.76
N HIS A 268 -28.78 -3.98 -1.83
CA HIS A 268 -29.81 -2.98 -2.13
C HIS A 268 -29.24 -1.73 -2.82
N ASN A 269 -28.03 -1.32 -2.43
CA ASN A 269 -27.41 -0.09 -2.90
C ASN A 269 -26.54 -0.27 -4.16
N ILE A 270 -26.29 -1.51 -4.61
CA ILE A 270 -25.60 -1.80 -5.88
C ILE A 270 -26.24 -1.01 -7.03
N SER A 271 -27.58 -1.01 -7.09
CA SER A 271 -28.33 -0.31 -8.13
C SER A 271 -28.20 1.21 -8.08
N ALA A 272 -28.03 1.76 -6.88
CA ALA A 272 -27.99 3.20 -6.67
C ALA A 272 -26.58 3.78 -6.87
N LYS A 273 -25.53 2.97 -6.71
CA LYS A 273 -24.16 3.49 -6.54
C LYS A 273 -23.12 2.86 -7.45
N GLY A 274 -23.34 1.67 -7.99
CA GLY A 274 -22.31 0.92 -8.71
C GLY A 274 -21.14 0.51 -7.81
N HIS A 275 -20.08 -0.02 -8.41
CA HIS A 275 -18.90 -0.52 -7.71
C HIS A 275 -17.88 0.60 -7.48
N ALA A 276 -17.79 1.14 -6.25
CA ALA A 276 -16.82 2.16 -5.89
C ALA A 276 -15.55 1.56 -5.23
N CYS A 277 -15.18 0.35 -5.67
CA CYS A 277 -13.94 -0.32 -5.30
C CYS A 277 -13.71 -0.39 -3.77
N THR A 278 -12.63 0.21 -3.27
CA THR A 278 -12.29 0.20 -1.84
C THR A 278 -13.28 0.96 -0.97
N ALA A 279 -13.98 1.96 -1.51
CA ALA A 279 -14.98 2.74 -0.79
C ALA A 279 -16.25 1.95 -0.47
N ASP A 280 -16.51 0.83 -1.16
CA ASP A 280 -17.68 -0.02 -0.93
C ASP A 280 -17.79 -0.49 0.52
N PHE A 281 -16.67 -0.68 1.22
CA PHE A 281 -16.66 -1.04 2.64
C PHE A 281 -17.44 -0.03 3.48
N ALA A 282 -17.07 1.25 3.40
CA ALA A 282 -17.72 2.31 4.16
C ALA A 282 -19.11 2.62 3.60
N ILE A 283 -19.28 2.58 2.27
CA ILE A 283 -20.58 2.80 1.63
C ILE A 283 -21.61 1.82 2.16
N ASN A 284 -21.28 0.52 2.19
CA ASN A 284 -22.20 -0.53 2.60
C ASN A 284 -22.45 -0.50 4.10
N LEU A 285 -21.42 -0.22 4.90
CA LEU A 285 -21.57 -0.03 6.35
C LEU A 285 -22.55 1.10 6.68
N LEU A 286 -22.42 2.24 5.99
CA LEU A 286 -23.25 3.42 6.21
C LEU A 286 -24.68 3.26 5.67
N ASP A 287 -24.84 2.63 4.50
CA ASP A 287 -26.17 2.40 3.92
C ASP A 287 -26.97 1.32 4.63
N ARG A 288 -26.31 0.26 5.11
CA ARG A 288 -26.99 -0.78 5.89
C ARG A 288 -27.38 -0.25 7.27
N GLY A 289 -26.60 0.69 7.80
CA GLY A 289 -26.69 1.16 9.18
C GLY A 289 -26.02 0.20 10.16
N LEU A 290 -25.79 0.70 11.37
CA LEU A 290 -25.17 -0.08 12.46
C LEU A 290 -26.22 -0.87 13.28
N GLU A 291 -27.52 -0.66 13.03
CA GLU A 291 -28.62 -1.31 13.75
C GLU A 291 -28.52 -2.86 13.75
N VAL A 292 -28.00 -3.47 12.67
CA VAL A 292 -27.78 -4.94 12.62
C VAL A 292 -26.80 -5.43 13.67
N ILE A 293 -25.80 -4.59 13.92
CA ILE A 293 -24.76 -4.84 14.90
C ILE A 293 -25.37 -4.64 16.30
N GLU A 294 -26.30 -3.69 16.46
CA GLU A 294 -27.05 -3.45 17.72
C GLU A 294 -28.00 -4.61 18.09
N ASP A 295 -28.55 -5.32 17.09
CA ASP A 295 -29.37 -6.52 17.29
C ASP A 295 -28.58 -7.77 17.74
N GLY A 296 -27.29 -7.61 18.05
CA GLY A 296 -26.45 -8.71 18.56
C GLY A 296 -25.91 -9.65 17.49
N LYS A 297 -26.16 -9.37 16.20
CA LYS A 297 -25.80 -10.26 15.10
C LYS A 297 -24.46 -9.88 14.46
N ALA A 298 -23.77 -10.88 13.92
CA ALA A 298 -22.50 -10.69 13.24
C ALA A 298 -22.70 -10.05 11.86
N VAL A 299 -21.81 -9.12 11.50
CA VAL A 299 -21.74 -8.50 10.17
C VAL A 299 -20.42 -8.87 9.51
N LEU A 300 -20.47 -9.35 8.26
CA LEU A 300 -19.28 -9.71 7.49
C LEU A 300 -19.08 -8.71 6.35
N ALA A 301 -18.07 -7.84 6.45
CA ALA A 301 -17.72 -6.93 5.37
C ALA A 301 -16.64 -7.54 4.47
N CYS A 302 -16.90 -7.60 3.17
CA CYS A 302 -16.06 -8.32 2.20
C CYS A 302 -15.29 -7.37 1.27
N GLY A 303 -14.02 -7.69 1.05
CA GLY A 303 -13.23 -7.22 -0.08
C GLY A 303 -12.91 -8.38 -1.00
N GLN A 304 -13.14 -8.23 -2.30
CA GLN A 304 -12.84 -9.24 -3.31
C GLN A 304 -12.12 -8.61 -4.49
N SER A 305 -11.08 -9.27 -4.99
CA SER A 305 -10.28 -8.79 -6.11
C SER A 305 -10.19 -9.81 -7.25
N ASN A 306 -9.97 -9.30 -8.46
CA ASN A 306 -9.68 -10.12 -9.63
C ASN A 306 -8.22 -10.61 -9.68
N VAL A 307 -7.40 -10.28 -8.68
CA VAL A 307 -6.03 -10.82 -8.54
C VAL A 307 -5.95 -11.97 -7.55
N GLY A 308 -7.08 -12.41 -6.99
CA GLY A 308 -7.16 -13.52 -6.04
C GLY A 308 -6.96 -13.14 -4.58
N ALA A 309 -6.90 -11.85 -4.23
CA ALA A 309 -7.02 -11.39 -2.85
C ALA A 309 -8.50 -11.31 -2.43
N HIS A 310 -8.83 -11.95 -1.31
CA HIS A 310 -10.11 -11.89 -0.64
C HIS A 310 -9.87 -11.51 0.82
N ALA A 311 -10.71 -10.63 1.36
CA ALA A 311 -10.61 -10.21 2.75
C ALA A 311 -12.01 -10.09 3.36
N VAL A 312 -12.13 -10.44 4.63
CA VAL A 312 -13.38 -10.36 5.39
C VAL A 312 -13.09 -9.72 6.74
N ALA A 313 -13.80 -8.64 7.07
CA ALA A 313 -13.85 -8.11 8.43
C ALA A 313 -15.11 -8.63 9.12
N LEU A 314 -14.93 -9.42 10.19
CA LEU A 314 -16.00 -9.83 11.07
C LEU A 314 -16.23 -8.74 12.11
N MET A 315 -17.39 -8.10 12.02
CA MET A 315 -17.82 -7.03 12.90
C MET A 315 -18.87 -7.55 13.88
N LEU A 316 -18.68 -7.19 15.14
CA LEU A 316 -19.55 -7.56 16.26
C LEU A 316 -19.91 -6.29 17.04
N PRO A 317 -21.04 -6.29 17.79
CA PRO A 317 -21.33 -5.21 18.69
C PRO A 317 -20.17 -4.92 19.66
N PRO A 318 -19.98 -3.65 20.04
CA PRO A 318 -19.05 -3.31 21.10
C PRO A 318 -19.40 -4.08 22.38
N ASP A 319 -18.39 -4.54 23.13
CA ASP A 319 -18.66 -5.14 24.44
C ASP A 319 -19.24 -4.06 25.38
N SER A 320 -20.23 -4.44 26.19
CA SER A 320 -20.85 -3.55 27.21
C SER A 320 -19.87 -2.98 28.25
N THR A 321 -18.63 -3.46 28.30
CA THR A 321 -17.57 -2.99 29.19
C THR A 321 -16.42 -2.39 28.36
N GLU A 322 -16.59 -1.15 27.90
CA GLU A 322 -15.55 -0.40 27.17
C GLU A 322 -14.19 -0.38 27.90
N ASP A 323 -14.21 -0.47 29.23
CA ASP A 323 -13.03 -0.54 30.10
C ASP A 323 -12.09 -1.71 29.78
N LYS A 324 -12.58 -2.81 29.21
CA LYS A 324 -11.72 -3.98 28.93
C LYS A 324 -10.68 -3.68 27.85
N TYR A 325 -11.04 -2.91 26.83
CA TYR A 325 -10.15 -2.57 25.72
C TYR A 325 -9.24 -1.40 26.06
N ALA A 326 -9.78 -0.43 26.79
CA ALA A 326 -9.08 0.76 27.24
C ALA A 326 -7.89 0.46 28.16
N ASN A 327 -7.94 -0.65 28.90
CA ASN A 327 -6.93 -1.02 29.91
C ASN A 327 -5.91 -2.05 29.42
N ALA A 328 -5.97 -2.51 28.17
CA ALA A 328 -4.97 -3.45 27.67
C ALA A 328 -3.62 -2.74 27.45
N THR A 329 -2.57 -3.26 28.10
CA THR A 329 -1.20 -2.74 28.01
C THR A 329 -0.74 -2.67 26.56
N PRO A 330 -0.16 -1.54 26.11
CA PRO A 330 0.43 -1.42 24.78
C PRO A 330 1.45 -2.53 24.53
N ARG A 331 1.37 -3.15 23.36
CA ARG A 331 2.29 -4.19 22.93
C ARG A 331 3.57 -3.59 22.38
N VAL A 332 4.66 -4.35 22.48
CA VAL A 332 5.97 -3.94 21.96
C VAL A 332 6.29 -4.82 20.77
N ALA A 333 6.51 -4.19 19.61
CA ALA A 333 7.00 -4.92 18.43
C ALA A 333 8.40 -5.48 18.71
N PRO A 334 8.72 -6.69 18.22
CA PRO A 334 10.06 -7.25 18.38
C PRO A 334 11.09 -6.39 17.65
N ALA A 335 12.29 -6.28 18.21
CA ALA A 335 13.44 -5.77 17.47
C ALA A 335 13.68 -6.69 16.26
N LEU A 336 14.04 -6.10 15.11
CA LEU A 336 14.17 -6.84 13.86
C LEU A 336 15.63 -7.17 13.54
N GLY A 337 15.89 -8.42 13.18
CA GLY A 337 17.11 -8.89 12.56
C GLY A 337 16.91 -9.13 11.07
N ILE A 338 17.93 -8.85 10.26
CA ILE A 338 17.99 -9.11 8.83
C ILE A 338 18.70 -10.46 8.62
N TYR A 339 18.01 -11.44 8.04
CA TYR A 339 18.49 -12.81 7.88
C TYR A 339 19.05 -13.11 6.49
N ALA A 340 18.51 -12.44 5.49
CA ALA A 340 18.97 -12.52 4.11
C ALA A 340 18.75 -11.16 3.45
N ILE A 341 19.61 -10.81 2.50
CA ILE A 341 19.46 -9.60 1.69
C ILE A 341 20.06 -9.84 0.31
N ALA A 342 19.39 -9.35 -0.72
CA ALA A 342 19.80 -9.46 -2.10
C ALA A 342 19.41 -8.22 -2.88
N THR A 343 20.25 -7.87 -3.85
CA THR A 343 20.02 -6.78 -4.80
C THR A 343 20.01 -7.32 -6.22
N ASP A 344 19.19 -6.72 -7.08
CA ASP A 344 19.08 -7.04 -8.49
C ASP A 344 19.11 -5.76 -9.33
N LEU A 345 20.13 -5.65 -10.18
CA LEU A 345 20.31 -4.57 -11.13
C LEU A 345 20.35 -5.15 -12.55
N PRO A 346 19.46 -4.70 -13.44
CA PRO A 346 19.59 -4.92 -14.87
C PRO A 346 20.91 -4.36 -15.42
N SER A 347 21.25 -4.75 -16.65
CA SER A 347 22.40 -4.18 -17.33
C SER A 347 22.22 -2.69 -17.62
N SER A 348 23.31 -1.93 -17.46
CA SER A 348 23.35 -0.51 -17.80
C SER A 348 23.30 -0.31 -19.32
N GLN A 349 22.54 0.69 -19.76
CA GLN A 349 22.34 1.04 -21.15
C GLN A 349 22.35 2.55 -21.31
N GLU A 350 22.85 3.04 -22.44
CA GLU A 350 22.70 4.45 -22.81
C GLU A 350 21.22 4.77 -23.06
N VAL A 351 20.76 5.87 -22.47
CA VAL A 351 19.37 6.33 -22.62
C VAL A 351 19.38 7.75 -23.16
N SER A 352 18.82 7.92 -24.36
CA SER A 352 18.77 9.20 -25.08
C SER A 352 17.59 10.09 -24.67
N SER A 353 16.76 9.64 -23.73
CA SER A 353 15.58 10.36 -23.25
C SER A 353 15.53 10.36 -21.74
N ILE A 354 15.06 11.47 -21.16
CA ILE A 354 14.74 11.51 -19.74
C ILE A 354 13.40 10.86 -19.42
N ARG A 355 12.58 10.52 -20.42
CA ARG A 355 11.36 9.74 -20.22
C ARG A 355 11.71 8.27 -19.97
N GLY A 356 10.81 7.59 -19.27
CA GLY A 356 10.84 6.15 -19.06
C GLY A 356 10.80 5.38 -20.37
N THR A 357 11.06 4.08 -20.26
CA THR A 357 11.03 3.18 -21.41
C THR A 357 9.65 3.23 -22.06
N ASN A 358 9.59 3.56 -23.36
CA ASN A 358 8.34 3.52 -24.10
C ASN A 358 7.95 2.07 -24.40
N ILE A 359 6.77 1.65 -23.93
CA ILE A 359 6.22 0.33 -24.17
C ILE A 359 4.87 0.50 -24.87
N VAL A 360 4.78 0.00 -26.11
CA VAL A 360 3.59 0.15 -26.94
C VAL A 360 2.38 -0.49 -26.26
N GLY A 361 1.28 0.26 -26.17
CA GLY A 361 0.01 -0.22 -25.62
C GLY A 361 -0.06 -0.23 -24.08
N VAL A 362 0.99 0.22 -23.39
CA VAL A 362 0.96 0.40 -21.94
C VAL A 362 0.43 1.81 -21.61
N PHE A 363 -0.50 1.87 -20.65
CA PHE A 363 -1.17 3.08 -20.17
C PHE A 363 -1.91 3.96 -21.22
N PRO A 364 -2.58 3.42 -22.26
CA PRO A 364 -3.27 4.27 -23.25
C PRO A 364 -4.32 5.19 -22.60
N HIS A 365 -5.06 4.69 -21.61
CA HIS A 365 -6.09 5.45 -20.88
C HIS A 365 -5.54 6.69 -20.15
N MET A 366 -4.26 6.69 -19.76
CA MET A 366 -3.63 7.85 -19.11
C MET A 366 -3.42 9.02 -20.10
N PHE A 367 -3.20 8.74 -21.38
CA PHE A 367 -2.93 9.78 -22.38
C PHE A 367 -4.18 10.34 -23.06
N PHE A 368 -5.24 9.53 -23.17
CA PHE A 368 -6.39 9.84 -24.02
C PHE A 368 -7.64 10.28 -23.25
N THR A 369 -7.54 10.45 -21.93
CA THR A 369 -8.64 10.93 -21.09
C THR A 369 -8.20 12.12 -20.26
N GLU A 370 -9.06 13.13 -20.09
CA GLU A 370 -8.78 14.30 -19.26
C GLU A 370 -8.46 13.90 -17.81
N ALA A 371 -9.23 12.95 -17.27
CA ALA A 371 -9.00 12.42 -15.93
C ALA A 371 -7.63 11.70 -15.80
N GLY A 372 -7.20 10.98 -16.85
CA GLY A 372 -5.91 10.29 -16.88
C GLY A 372 -4.70 11.24 -16.96
N GLN A 373 -4.89 12.47 -17.46
CA GLN A 373 -3.83 13.49 -17.49
C GLN A 373 -3.41 13.91 -16.08
N HIS A 374 -4.33 13.90 -15.10
CA HIS A 374 -4.00 14.17 -13.68
C HIS A 374 -3.09 13.10 -13.06
N SER A 375 -3.12 11.88 -13.60
CA SER A 375 -2.25 10.78 -13.19
C SER A 375 -0.95 10.71 -14.00
N CYS A 376 -0.75 11.62 -14.98
CA CYS A 376 0.49 11.74 -15.74
C CYS A 376 1.38 12.85 -15.18
N PRO A 377 2.72 12.68 -15.17
CA PRO A 377 3.61 13.82 -14.98
C PRO A 377 3.34 14.92 -16.03
N PRO A 378 3.49 16.20 -15.68
CA PRO A 378 3.35 17.29 -16.64
C PRO A 378 4.43 17.18 -17.73
N ILE A 379 4.05 17.50 -18.98
CA ILE A 379 4.91 17.33 -20.17
C ILE A 379 5.75 18.60 -20.44
N ASP A 380 5.24 19.78 -20.07
CA ASP A 380 5.82 21.06 -20.45
C ASP A 380 7.16 21.34 -19.73
N GLY A 381 8.19 21.72 -20.48
CA GLY A 381 9.49 22.17 -19.96
C GLY A 381 10.54 21.08 -19.71
N PHE A 382 10.20 19.79 -19.91
CA PHE A 382 11.11 18.65 -19.70
C PHE A 382 11.72 18.09 -21.00
N ASP A 383 11.21 18.46 -22.17
CA ASP A 383 11.64 17.87 -23.46
C ASP A 383 12.94 18.45 -24.04
N GLU A 384 13.49 19.51 -23.44
CA GLU A 384 14.74 20.14 -23.88
C GLU A 384 15.87 19.85 -22.88
N VAL A 385 16.55 18.67 -22.95
CA VAL A 385 17.99 18.45 -22.63
C VAL A 385 18.42 16.95 -22.59
N GLN A 386 19.51 16.73 -23.36
CA GLN A 386 20.73 15.88 -23.25
C GLN A 386 20.70 14.48 -22.60
N SER A 387 21.28 13.53 -23.34
CA SER A 387 21.53 12.12 -22.98
C SER A 387 21.79 11.89 -21.49
N ILE A 388 21.14 10.88 -20.94
CA ILE A 388 21.50 10.33 -19.63
C ILE A 388 22.71 9.40 -19.83
N ALA A 389 23.64 9.40 -18.87
CA ALA A 389 24.70 8.40 -18.78
C ALA A 389 24.13 6.96 -18.81
N ALA A 390 24.99 5.95 -18.96
CA ALA A 390 24.54 4.57 -18.95
C ALA A 390 23.88 4.20 -17.60
N ILE A 391 22.59 3.85 -17.63
CA ILE A 391 21.81 3.51 -16.44
C ILE A 391 21.16 2.11 -16.55
N PRO A 392 20.89 1.41 -15.44
CA PRO A 392 20.18 0.14 -15.44
C PRO A 392 18.78 0.26 -16.07
N VAL A 393 18.51 -0.54 -17.10
CA VAL A 393 17.21 -0.57 -17.78
C VAL A 393 16.75 -2.01 -18.01
N ALA A 394 15.61 -2.37 -17.44
CA ALA A 394 14.97 -3.67 -17.62
C ALA A 394 14.15 -3.70 -18.92
N ARG A 395 14.66 -4.34 -19.97
CA ARG A 395 13.91 -4.52 -21.24
C ARG A 395 13.15 -5.85 -21.24
N GLY A 396 11.86 -5.80 -21.60
CA GLY A 396 11.03 -7.01 -21.73
C GLY A 396 10.71 -7.74 -20.41
N VAL A 397 11.06 -7.14 -19.27
CA VAL A 397 10.82 -7.69 -17.92
C VAL A 397 9.92 -6.71 -17.17
N ARG A 398 8.88 -7.18 -16.47
CA ARG A 398 7.98 -6.31 -15.70
C ARG A 398 8.44 -6.10 -14.26
N ILE A 399 7.84 -5.14 -13.56
CA ILE A 399 8.12 -4.90 -12.13
C ILE A 399 7.97 -6.19 -11.28
N PRO A 400 6.88 -6.99 -11.41
CA PRO A 400 6.77 -8.23 -10.63
C PRO A 400 7.86 -9.27 -10.92
N ASP A 401 8.37 -9.30 -12.15
CA ASP A 401 9.44 -10.22 -12.53
C ASP A 401 10.78 -9.77 -11.94
N MET A 402 11.06 -8.46 -11.89
CA MET A 402 12.23 -7.90 -11.20
C MET A 402 12.17 -8.16 -9.69
N ALA A 403 11.01 -7.93 -9.06
CA ALA A 403 10.83 -8.19 -7.64
C ALA A 403 11.00 -9.68 -7.31
N SER A 404 10.42 -10.57 -8.12
CA SER A 404 10.58 -12.03 -8.02
C SER A 404 12.04 -12.46 -8.22
N ALA A 405 12.78 -11.84 -9.14
CA ALA A 405 14.21 -12.10 -9.35
C ALA A 405 15.06 -11.69 -8.13
N ALA A 406 14.77 -10.55 -7.51
CA ALA A 406 15.45 -10.14 -6.27
C ALA A 406 15.18 -11.11 -5.11
N VAL A 407 13.95 -11.60 -4.96
CA VAL A 407 13.59 -12.61 -3.95
C VAL A 407 14.31 -13.94 -4.21
N ASN A 408 14.36 -14.41 -5.46
CA ASN A 408 15.13 -15.60 -5.85
C ASN A 408 16.60 -15.52 -5.40
N LYS A 409 17.22 -14.33 -5.52
CA LYS A 409 18.62 -14.10 -5.16
C LYS A 409 18.90 -14.12 -3.66
N LEU A 410 17.87 -14.14 -2.80
CA LEU A 410 18.06 -14.33 -1.36
C LEU A 410 18.66 -15.70 -1.02
N GLY A 411 18.53 -16.69 -1.92
CA GLY A 411 19.09 -18.03 -1.72
C GLY A 411 18.52 -18.75 -0.50
N LEU A 412 17.23 -18.52 -0.21
CA LEU A 412 16.55 -19.14 0.93
C LEU A 412 16.47 -20.65 0.76
N THR A 413 16.60 -21.37 1.87
CA THR A 413 16.38 -22.82 1.90
C THR A 413 14.88 -23.15 1.95
N GLU A 414 14.50 -24.35 1.54
CA GLU A 414 13.10 -24.81 1.59
C GLU A 414 12.49 -24.76 3.00
N ASP A 415 13.33 -24.84 4.05
CA ASP A 415 12.91 -24.77 5.44
C ASP A 415 12.66 -23.33 5.94
N THR A 416 12.96 -22.30 5.16
CA THR A 416 12.74 -20.90 5.56
C THR A 416 11.26 -20.56 5.47
N SER A 417 10.55 -20.66 6.60
CA SER A 417 9.14 -20.27 6.69
C SER A 417 9.00 -18.74 6.65
N ILE A 418 8.27 -18.22 5.66
CA ILE A 418 7.87 -16.81 5.55
C ILE A 418 6.38 -16.68 5.84
N SER A 419 6.03 -15.92 6.88
CA SER A 419 4.64 -15.69 7.28
C SER A 419 3.99 -14.52 6.53
N HIS A 420 4.76 -13.50 6.15
CA HIS A 420 4.22 -12.31 5.46
C HIS A 420 5.12 -11.85 4.31
N VAL A 421 4.50 -11.29 3.27
CA VAL A 421 5.18 -10.63 2.15
C VAL A 421 4.78 -9.16 2.12
N LEU A 422 5.79 -8.28 2.14
CA LEU A 422 5.64 -6.84 1.96
C LEU A 422 6.44 -6.42 0.72
N HIS A 423 5.80 -5.66 -0.16
CA HIS A 423 6.43 -5.14 -1.37
C HIS A 423 6.35 -3.61 -1.41
N ALA A 424 7.44 -2.90 -1.65
CA ALA A 424 7.45 -1.45 -1.82
C ALA A 424 7.71 -1.07 -3.29
N GLN A 425 6.88 -0.21 -3.85
CA GLN A 425 7.05 0.33 -5.21
C GLN A 425 6.41 1.71 -5.28
N CYS A 426 6.89 2.59 -6.15
CA CYS A 426 6.21 3.86 -6.45
C CYS A 426 5.78 3.95 -7.91
N MET A 427 6.29 3.06 -8.76
CA MET A 427 5.97 2.99 -10.17
C MET A 427 4.81 2.04 -10.46
N LEU A 428 4.07 2.33 -11.54
CA LEU A 428 2.99 1.48 -12.01
C LEU A 428 3.52 0.20 -12.67
N ASP A 429 2.93 -0.95 -12.35
CA ASP A 429 3.12 -2.19 -13.11
C ASP A 429 2.59 -1.97 -14.54
N GLU A 430 3.35 -2.45 -15.53
CA GLU A 430 2.92 -2.44 -16.93
C GLU A 430 1.62 -3.22 -17.15
N ASN A 431 1.31 -4.17 -16.26
CA ASN A 431 0.00 -4.76 -16.12
C ASN A 431 -0.75 -4.14 -14.92
N ILE A 432 -1.49 -3.06 -15.18
CA ILE A 432 -2.23 -2.30 -14.14
C ILE A 432 -3.27 -3.10 -13.35
N LEU A 433 -3.68 -4.26 -13.85
CA LEU A 433 -4.63 -5.16 -13.16
C LEU A 433 -3.94 -6.32 -12.45
N GLY A 434 -2.60 -6.36 -12.45
CA GLY A 434 -1.79 -7.36 -11.77
C GLY A 434 -1.49 -7.04 -10.32
N SER A 435 -0.77 -7.95 -9.66
CA SER A 435 -0.33 -7.79 -8.28
C SER A 435 1.09 -8.30 -8.09
N THR A 436 2.02 -7.38 -7.80
CA THR A 436 3.42 -7.71 -7.50
C THR A 436 3.57 -8.56 -6.24
N CYS A 437 2.92 -8.17 -5.14
CA CYS A 437 3.04 -8.91 -3.88
C CYS A 437 2.45 -10.34 -3.99
N LEU A 438 1.34 -10.52 -4.72
CA LEU A 438 0.80 -11.85 -4.96
C LEU A 438 1.66 -12.66 -5.94
N ARG A 439 2.36 -12.03 -6.88
CA ARG A 439 3.34 -12.72 -7.71
C ARG A 439 4.47 -13.30 -6.86
N ILE A 440 5.03 -12.49 -5.95
CA ILE A 440 6.07 -12.95 -5.03
C ILE A 440 5.55 -14.10 -4.15
N GLN A 441 4.34 -13.96 -3.61
CA GLN A 441 3.71 -15.03 -2.84
C GLN A 441 3.52 -16.30 -3.67
N HIS A 442 3.10 -16.19 -4.93
CA HIS A 442 2.90 -17.33 -5.82
C HIS A 442 4.19 -18.09 -6.10
N ASP A 443 5.23 -17.34 -6.50
CA ASP A 443 6.49 -17.92 -6.95
C ASP A 443 7.30 -18.50 -5.77
N HIS A 444 7.27 -17.84 -4.61
CA HIS A 444 8.23 -18.11 -3.53
C HIS A 444 7.60 -18.59 -2.22
N PHE A 445 6.42 -18.07 -1.85
CA PHE A 445 5.87 -18.25 -0.51
C PHE A 445 4.37 -18.60 -0.54
N PRO A 446 3.97 -19.72 -1.17
CA PRO A 446 2.55 -20.08 -1.32
C PRO A 446 1.83 -20.25 0.03
N SER A 447 2.57 -20.52 1.09
CA SER A 447 2.06 -20.68 2.47
C SER A 447 2.02 -19.37 3.28
N ALA A 448 2.48 -18.24 2.73
CA ALA A 448 2.44 -16.97 3.46
C ALA A 448 1.00 -16.61 3.86
N LEU A 449 0.84 -16.10 5.07
CA LEU A 449 -0.44 -15.75 5.69
C LEU A 449 -1.04 -14.49 5.05
N SER A 450 -0.19 -13.56 4.65
CA SER A 450 -0.60 -12.34 3.94
C SER A 450 0.49 -11.87 2.96
N ALA A 451 0.07 -11.12 1.95
CA ALA A 451 0.94 -10.42 1.03
C ALA A 451 0.29 -9.08 0.66
N MET A 452 1.05 -7.98 0.62
CA MET A 452 0.55 -6.66 0.26
C MET A 452 1.66 -5.78 -0.33
N SER A 453 1.25 -4.78 -1.12
CA SER A 453 2.16 -3.75 -1.62
C SER A 453 1.91 -2.42 -0.90
N LEU A 454 2.99 -1.68 -0.67
CA LEU A 454 3.03 -0.32 -0.17
C LEU A 454 3.49 0.57 -1.30
N ASP A 455 2.75 1.63 -1.57
CA ASP A 455 3.10 2.60 -2.60
C ASP A 455 2.92 4.04 -2.14
N GLN A 456 3.19 4.98 -3.05
CA GLN A 456 3.13 6.43 -2.80
C GLN A 456 4.10 6.92 -1.69
N LEU A 457 5.12 6.10 -1.36
CA LEU A 457 6.15 6.40 -0.37
C LEU A 457 7.51 6.74 -0.99
N GLY A 458 7.65 6.57 -2.31
CA GLY A 458 8.93 6.65 -2.98
C GLY A 458 9.97 5.78 -2.28
N THR A 459 11.11 6.39 -1.95
CA THR A 459 12.25 5.71 -1.33
C THR A 459 12.03 5.37 0.14
N ALA A 460 11.08 6.04 0.81
CA ALA A 460 10.68 5.74 2.19
C ALA A 460 9.80 4.47 2.34
N GLY A 461 9.51 3.77 1.24
CA GLY A 461 8.75 2.53 1.23
C GLY A 461 9.36 1.44 2.12
N VAL A 462 10.67 1.18 2.00
CA VAL A 462 11.37 0.14 2.78
C VAL A 462 11.38 0.42 4.29
N PRO A 463 11.78 1.62 4.78
CA PRO A 463 11.69 1.95 6.20
C PRO A 463 10.28 1.77 6.78
N THR A 464 9.26 2.18 6.03
CA THR A 464 7.86 2.00 6.43
C THR A 464 7.51 0.51 6.52
N ALA A 465 7.94 -0.26 5.53
CA ALA A 465 7.68 -1.68 5.45
C ALA A 465 8.39 -2.48 6.56
N LEU A 466 9.57 -2.05 7.01
CA LEU A 466 10.25 -2.61 8.19
C LEU A 466 9.43 -2.39 9.47
N ARG A 467 8.90 -1.17 9.67
CA ARG A 467 8.02 -0.90 10.80
C ARG A 467 6.76 -1.78 10.77
N LEU A 468 6.14 -1.93 9.60
CA LEU A 468 4.98 -2.79 9.42
C LEU A 468 5.32 -4.27 9.63
N ALA A 469 6.49 -4.73 9.22
CA ALA A 469 6.95 -6.10 9.50
C ALA A 469 7.01 -6.38 11.01
N GLY A 470 7.52 -5.43 11.80
CA GLY A 470 7.48 -5.51 13.27
C GLY A 470 6.06 -5.60 13.83
N LEU A 471 5.11 -4.84 13.27
CA LEU A 471 3.70 -4.90 13.66
C LEU A 471 3.04 -6.24 13.30
N GLN A 472 3.35 -6.82 12.13
CA GLN A 472 2.83 -8.12 11.72
C GLN A 472 3.36 -9.28 12.59
N LEU A 473 4.56 -9.10 13.16
CA LEU A 473 5.20 -10.08 14.03
C LEU A 473 4.82 -9.92 15.52
N LEU A 474 3.90 -9.02 15.88
CA LEU A 474 3.50 -8.77 17.28
C LEU A 474 3.05 -10.02 18.04
N ASP A 475 2.37 -10.94 17.35
CA ASP A 475 1.85 -12.19 17.90
C ASP A 475 2.65 -13.43 17.44
N SER A 476 3.76 -13.22 16.72
CA SER A 476 4.59 -14.31 16.21
C SER A 476 5.55 -14.82 17.28
N ASP A 477 5.92 -16.10 17.18
CA ASP A 477 7.06 -16.63 17.92
C ASP A 477 8.39 -16.14 17.34
N GLN A 478 9.51 -16.60 17.92
CA GLN A 478 10.86 -16.23 17.49
C GLN A 478 11.23 -16.73 16.08
N SER A 479 10.42 -17.61 15.48
CA SER A 479 10.61 -18.14 14.13
C SER A 479 9.90 -17.34 13.05
N GLY A 480 9.00 -16.41 13.41
CA GLY A 480 8.27 -15.58 12.45
C GLY A 480 9.22 -14.81 11.53
N ARG A 481 8.96 -14.81 10.22
CA ARG A 481 9.75 -14.10 9.21
C ARG A 481 8.86 -13.38 8.20
N VAL A 482 9.32 -12.21 7.78
CA VAL A 482 8.69 -11.40 6.73
C VAL A 482 9.67 -11.26 5.57
N CYS A 483 9.21 -11.56 4.37
CA CYS A 483 9.93 -11.20 3.15
C CYS A 483 9.54 -9.77 2.76
N LEU A 484 10.55 -8.91 2.69
CA LEU A 484 10.46 -7.55 2.19
C LEU A 484 11.09 -7.48 0.81
N SER A 485 10.41 -6.86 -0.13
CA SER A 485 10.95 -6.59 -1.46
C SER A 485 10.65 -5.15 -1.86
N ALA A 486 11.46 -4.60 -2.73
CA ALA A 486 11.20 -3.31 -3.35
C ALA A 486 11.66 -3.33 -4.80
N ALA A 487 10.87 -2.76 -5.70
CA ALA A 487 11.24 -2.69 -7.11
C ALA A 487 10.58 -1.49 -7.79
N ASP A 488 11.32 -0.82 -8.67
CA ASP A 488 10.77 0.20 -9.56
C ASP A 488 11.31 0.01 -10.97
N LYS A 489 10.44 0.28 -11.93
CA LYS A 489 10.78 0.35 -13.34
C LYS A 489 10.20 1.61 -13.95
N TRP A 490 11.05 2.39 -14.59
CA TRP A 490 10.65 3.69 -15.14
C TRP A 490 10.15 3.51 -16.57
N VAL A 491 8.83 3.47 -16.73
CA VAL A 491 8.11 3.32 -18.00
C VAL A 491 7.46 4.66 -18.37
N SER A 492 7.42 5.01 -19.66
CA SER A 492 6.73 6.24 -20.11
C SER A 492 5.23 6.18 -19.73
N PRO A 493 4.61 7.26 -19.21
CA PRO A 493 5.05 8.68 -19.24
C PRO A 493 5.96 9.14 -18.11
N PHE A 494 6.37 8.27 -17.18
CA PHE A 494 7.17 8.67 -16.03
C PHE A 494 8.61 9.02 -16.41
N TYR A 495 9.27 9.88 -15.63
CA TYR A 495 10.61 10.38 -15.94
C TYR A 495 11.71 9.60 -15.22
N ARG A 496 12.80 9.31 -15.93
CA ARG A 496 14.06 8.74 -15.42
C ARG A 496 15.00 9.78 -14.81
N ARG A 497 14.61 11.05 -14.81
CA ARG A 497 15.42 12.10 -14.20
C ARG A 497 14.52 13.26 -13.78
N HIS A 498 14.68 13.67 -12.53
CA HIS A 498 14.25 14.97 -12.07
C HIS A 498 15.48 15.91 -12.08
N PRO A 499 15.40 17.15 -12.60
CA PRO A 499 16.48 18.12 -12.47
C PRO A 499 16.90 18.25 -10.99
N GLY A 500 18.22 18.18 -10.72
CA GLY A 500 18.77 18.18 -9.36
C GLY A 500 18.90 16.79 -8.70
N LEU A 501 18.29 15.73 -9.25
CA LEU A 501 18.50 14.35 -8.81
C LEU A 501 19.46 13.58 -9.73
N ALA A 502 20.04 12.52 -9.18
CA ALA A 502 20.75 11.52 -9.98
C ALA A 502 19.77 10.80 -10.94
N PRO A 503 20.26 10.24 -12.06
CA PRO A 503 19.44 9.40 -12.92
C PRO A 503 18.78 8.24 -12.17
N LEU A 504 17.52 7.98 -12.49
CA LEU A 504 16.71 6.91 -11.91
C LEU A 504 16.86 5.64 -12.78
N GLY A 505 17.45 4.61 -12.18
CA GLY A 505 17.61 3.30 -12.79
C GLY A 505 16.46 2.36 -12.44
N ASP A 506 16.22 1.38 -13.30
CA ASP A 506 15.36 0.25 -12.95
C ASP A 506 16.12 -0.64 -11.96
N ALA A 507 15.53 -0.95 -10.80
CA ALA A 507 16.20 -1.70 -9.75
C ALA A 507 15.21 -2.51 -8.91
N ALA A 508 15.69 -3.62 -8.35
CA ALA A 508 14.95 -4.39 -7.35
C ALA A 508 15.88 -4.87 -6.23
N ALA A 509 15.33 -5.06 -5.04
CA ALA A 509 16.03 -5.65 -3.91
C ALA A 509 15.04 -6.38 -3.01
N ALA A 510 15.54 -7.31 -2.20
CA ALA A 510 14.75 -8.02 -1.21
C ALA A 510 15.57 -8.29 0.05
N CYS A 511 14.89 -8.47 1.18
CA CYS A 511 15.46 -8.98 2.40
C CYS A 511 14.45 -9.85 3.18
N VAL A 512 14.96 -10.68 4.07
CA VAL A 512 14.15 -11.39 5.07
C VAL A 512 14.43 -10.79 6.43
N VAL A 513 13.37 -10.39 7.14
CA VAL A 513 13.45 -9.88 8.51
C VAL A 513 12.65 -10.75 9.47
N GLY A 514 13.02 -10.73 10.74
CA GLY A 514 12.32 -11.44 11.82
C GLY A 514 12.80 -10.97 13.19
N PRO A 515 12.30 -11.53 14.30
CA PRO A 515 12.77 -11.16 15.64
C PRO A 515 14.30 -11.31 15.75
N ALA A 516 14.98 -10.30 16.28
CA ALA A 516 16.45 -10.27 16.37
C ALA A 516 17.01 -11.29 17.37
N ASN A 517 16.19 -11.71 18.35
CA ASN A 517 16.52 -12.68 19.39
C ASN A 517 16.15 -14.14 19.01
N SER A 518 16.19 -14.47 17.73
CA SER A 518 15.99 -15.84 17.23
C SER A 518 17.20 -16.74 17.51
N GLU A 519 16.98 -18.06 17.47
CA GLU A 519 18.06 -19.07 17.49
C GLU A 519 19.07 -18.90 16.35
N VAL A 520 18.61 -18.44 15.18
CA VAL A 520 19.49 -18.12 14.05
C VAL A 520 20.02 -16.70 14.23
N LYS A 521 21.33 -16.52 14.13
CA LYS A 521 21.94 -15.19 14.22
C LYS A 521 21.65 -14.39 12.94
N PRO A 522 21.12 -13.16 13.01
CA PRO A 522 20.92 -12.33 11.84
C PRO A 522 22.25 -11.80 11.26
N LEU A 523 22.24 -11.46 9.97
CA LEU A 523 23.33 -10.77 9.26
C LEU A 523 23.55 -9.34 9.79
N ALA A 524 22.48 -8.70 10.27
CA ALA A 524 22.50 -7.39 10.90
C ALA A 524 21.24 -7.21 11.75
N THR A 525 21.27 -6.30 12.71
CA THR A 525 20.11 -5.91 13.51
C THR A 525 19.70 -4.48 13.20
N ILE A 526 18.40 -4.23 13.18
CA ILE A 526 17.83 -2.89 13.08
C ILE A 526 17.77 -2.34 14.49
N GLY A 527 18.67 -1.42 14.81
CA GLY A 527 18.77 -0.82 16.14
C GLY A 527 17.65 0.17 16.42
N ALA A 528 17.33 1.01 15.43
CA ALA A 528 16.26 1.99 15.50
C ALA A 528 15.90 2.52 14.11
N GLU A 529 14.73 3.13 14.02
CA GLU A 529 14.22 3.78 12.81
C GLU A 529 13.53 5.08 13.21
N TYR A 530 13.75 6.12 12.41
CA TYR A 530 13.06 7.39 12.53
C TYR A 530 12.43 7.72 11.17
N LEU A 531 11.10 7.86 11.14
CA LEU A 531 10.35 8.28 9.97
C LEU A 531 9.81 9.68 10.22
N THR A 532 9.83 10.52 9.19
CA THR A 532 9.31 11.87 9.24
C THR A 532 8.60 12.19 7.94
N LEU A 533 7.63 13.09 8.01
CA LEU A 533 6.98 13.67 6.85
C LEU A 533 7.24 15.17 6.84
N ALA A 534 7.86 15.65 5.77
CA ALA A 534 8.05 17.07 5.51
C ALA A 534 7.03 17.54 4.46
N GLN A 535 6.74 18.85 4.47
CA GLN A 535 5.99 19.47 3.40
C GLN A 535 6.84 19.47 2.12
N ALA A 536 6.39 18.75 1.10
CA ALA A 536 7.00 18.78 -0.22
C ALA A 536 6.76 20.14 -0.90
N PRO A 537 7.64 20.57 -1.83
CA PRO A 537 7.39 21.74 -2.66
C PRO A 537 6.04 21.67 -3.40
N GLU A 538 5.27 22.76 -3.41
CA GLU A 538 3.90 22.78 -3.97
C GLU A 538 3.84 22.36 -5.45
N THR A 539 4.85 22.76 -6.23
CA THR A 539 4.96 22.41 -7.65
C THR A 539 6.18 21.53 -7.87
N LEU A 540 6.17 20.30 -7.35
CA LEU A 540 7.31 19.36 -7.41
C LEU A 540 7.97 19.30 -8.79
N TRP A 541 7.18 19.09 -9.85
CA TRP A 541 7.69 19.01 -11.20
C TRP A 541 8.24 20.33 -11.76
N ALA A 542 7.80 21.48 -11.27
CA ALA A 542 8.37 22.78 -11.66
C ALA A 542 9.53 23.21 -10.75
N THR A 543 9.75 22.51 -9.63
CA THR A 543 10.76 22.85 -8.63
C THR A 543 12.11 22.30 -9.07
N VAL A 544 13.02 23.18 -9.50
CA VAL A 544 14.35 22.78 -9.99
C VAL A 544 15.47 23.51 -9.24
N GLY A 545 16.69 22.96 -9.30
CA GLY A 545 17.89 23.56 -8.73
C GLY A 545 17.89 23.62 -7.20
N ASP A 546 18.36 24.74 -6.64
CA ASP A 546 18.67 24.92 -5.22
C ASP A 546 17.51 24.61 -4.27
N THR A 547 16.26 24.84 -4.69
CA THR A 547 15.09 24.58 -3.82
C THR A 547 14.91 23.10 -3.55
N LEU A 548 15.06 22.26 -4.58
CA LEU A 548 14.94 20.80 -4.44
C LEU A 548 16.12 20.23 -3.64
N GLU A 549 17.34 20.70 -3.93
CA GLU A 549 18.53 20.29 -3.18
C GLU A 549 18.42 20.66 -1.69
N GLN A 550 17.92 21.85 -1.39
CA GLN A 550 17.70 22.29 -0.01
C GLN A 550 16.59 21.47 0.68
N PHE A 551 15.52 21.12 -0.01
CA PHE A 551 14.48 20.23 0.51
C PHE A 551 15.07 18.86 0.86
N VAL A 552 15.77 18.22 -0.08
CA VAL A 552 16.40 16.90 0.14
C VAL A 552 17.38 16.95 1.30
N LYS A 553 18.25 17.98 1.35
CA LYS A 553 19.20 18.20 2.43
C LYS A 553 18.49 18.34 3.79
N THR A 554 17.48 19.19 3.88
CA THR A 554 16.77 19.46 5.13
C THR A 554 16.05 18.21 5.63
N SER A 555 15.39 17.48 4.74
CA SER A 555 14.69 16.23 5.06
C SER A 555 15.64 15.12 5.50
N ALA A 556 16.78 14.97 4.82
CA ALA A 556 17.81 13.99 5.19
C ALA A 556 18.41 14.30 6.57
N LEU A 557 18.80 15.56 6.82
CA LEU A 557 19.33 16.00 8.10
C LEU A 557 18.30 15.87 9.23
N GLY A 558 17.03 16.17 8.95
CA GLY A 558 15.93 15.98 9.89
C GLY A 558 15.74 14.51 10.28
N ALA A 559 15.77 13.60 9.30
CA ALA A 559 15.63 12.17 9.55
C ALA A 559 16.82 11.60 10.34
N VAL A 560 18.05 11.90 9.94
CA VAL A 560 19.27 11.44 10.63
C VAL A 560 19.37 12.06 12.03
N GLY A 561 19.16 13.37 12.16
CA GLY A 561 19.18 14.06 13.45
C GLY A 561 18.10 13.56 14.41
N GLY A 562 16.89 13.29 13.90
CA GLY A 562 15.81 12.68 14.66
C GLY A 562 16.17 11.31 15.20
N LEU A 563 16.76 10.44 14.36
CA LEU A 563 17.25 9.12 14.77
C LEU A 563 18.34 9.18 15.85
N LEU A 564 19.35 10.04 15.66
CA LEU A 564 20.44 10.21 16.63
C LEU A 564 19.89 10.71 17.97
N SER A 565 18.99 11.70 17.93
CA SER A 565 18.36 12.29 19.11
C SER A 565 17.48 11.27 19.85
N SER A 566 16.66 10.49 19.13
CA SER A 566 15.75 9.52 19.75
C SER A 566 16.49 8.32 20.35
N THR A 567 17.69 8.00 19.85
CA THR A 567 18.50 6.88 20.34
C THR A 567 19.59 7.28 21.32
N GLY A 568 19.93 8.58 21.40
CA GLY A 568 21.11 9.06 22.11
C GLY A 568 22.43 8.58 21.49
N THR A 569 22.43 8.18 20.21
CA THR A 569 23.63 7.70 19.51
C THR A 569 24.48 8.88 19.06
N ASP A 570 25.79 8.81 19.34
CA ASP A 570 26.76 9.77 18.82
C ASP A 570 27.08 9.46 17.35
N ILE A 571 27.12 10.50 16.51
CA ILE A 571 27.47 10.39 15.10
C ILE A 571 28.91 9.87 14.90
N ASP A 572 29.81 10.15 15.85
CA ASP A 572 31.19 9.67 15.80
C ASP A 572 31.29 8.14 15.93
N ALA A 573 30.26 7.51 16.54
CA ALA A 573 30.13 6.06 16.67
C ALA A 573 29.50 5.38 15.43
N ILE A 574 29.24 6.15 14.37
CA ILE A 574 28.72 5.64 13.10
C ILE A 574 29.88 5.51 12.11
N ASP A 575 30.08 4.28 11.61
CA ASP A 575 31.15 3.94 10.67
C ASP A 575 30.81 4.38 9.26
N LEU A 576 29.53 4.27 8.87
CA LEU A 576 29.05 4.59 7.52
C LEU A 576 27.69 5.26 7.52
N ILE A 577 27.52 6.23 6.61
CA ILE A 577 26.25 6.88 6.34
C ILE A 577 25.92 6.65 4.87
N LEU A 578 24.79 6.02 4.61
CA LEU A 578 24.38 5.49 3.31
C LEU A 578 23.08 6.16 2.89
N GLY A 579 23.11 6.92 1.80
CA GLY A 579 21.97 7.72 1.34
C GLY A 579 21.36 7.24 0.03
N ASP A 580 20.26 7.88 -0.35
CA ASP A 580 19.70 7.80 -1.70
C ASP A 580 20.66 8.38 -2.75
N GLY A 581 20.51 7.92 -4.00
CA GLY A 581 21.26 8.44 -5.15
C GLY A 581 20.92 9.90 -5.44
N ILE A 582 21.71 10.83 -4.92
CA ILE A 582 21.53 12.28 -5.09
C ILE A 582 22.77 12.95 -5.72
N ALA A 583 22.64 14.21 -6.12
CA ALA A 583 23.75 14.98 -6.67
C ALA A 583 24.94 15.07 -5.70
N ASP A 584 26.16 14.99 -6.25
CA ASP A 584 27.41 14.93 -5.48
C ASP A 584 27.68 16.20 -4.63
N ALA A 585 27.17 17.36 -5.05
CA ALA A 585 27.25 18.59 -4.27
C ALA A 585 26.37 18.51 -3.00
N THR A 586 25.07 18.22 -3.16
CA THR A 586 24.12 18.02 -2.05
C THR A 586 24.59 16.96 -1.06
N ARG A 587 25.21 15.89 -1.58
CA ARG A 587 25.85 14.83 -0.81
C ARG A 587 26.96 15.35 0.12
N ARG A 588 27.93 16.08 -0.42
CA ARG A 588 29.03 16.67 0.37
C ARG A 588 28.50 17.62 1.43
N ASP A 589 27.46 18.36 1.09
CA ASP A 589 26.78 19.29 1.97
C ASP A 589 26.12 18.62 3.18
N ILE A 590 25.45 17.48 2.97
CA ILE A 590 24.90 16.65 4.06
C ILE A 590 26.02 16.15 4.95
N ALA A 591 27.09 15.59 4.37
CA ALA A 591 28.24 15.09 5.13
C ALA A 591 28.88 16.18 6.00
N HIS A 592 29.14 17.36 5.41
CA HIS A 592 29.65 18.52 6.13
C HIS A 592 28.72 18.96 7.27
N SER A 593 27.40 18.99 7.02
CA SER A 593 26.40 19.41 8.02
C SER A 593 26.28 18.41 9.18
N LEU A 594 26.51 17.13 8.93
CA LEU A 594 26.56 16.08 9.95
C LEU A 594 27.92 16.01 10.67
N GLY A 595 28.94 16.76 10.22
CA GLY A 595 30.29 16.70 10.78
C GLY A 595 31.04 15.42 10.44
N VAL A 596 30.61 14.65 9.42
CA VAL A 596 31.21 13.37 9.07
C VAL A 596 32.22 13.49 7.91
N PRO A 597 33.35 12.76 7.99
CA PRO A 597 34.28 12.65 6.87
C PRO A 597 33.62 12.10 5.60
N ALA A 598 34.03 12.62 4.44
CA ALA A 598 33.43 12.27 3.15
C ALA A 598 33.63 10.78 2.74
N ASP A 599 34.63 10.10 3.30
CA ASP A 599 34.91 8.68 3.08
C ASP A 599 34.00 7.73 3.88
N ARG A 600 33.33 8.24 4.93
CA ARG A 600 32.25 7.52 5.64
C ARG A 600 30.92 7.55 4.90
N LEU A 601 30.80 8.37 3.85
CA LEU A 601 29.56 8.51 3.12
C LEU A 601 29.54 7.62 1.87
N TRP A 602 28.53 6.76 1.76
CA TRP A 602 28.22 6.04 0.54
C TRP A 602 27.10 6.74 -0.22
N ASN A 603 27.31 6.99 -1.50
CA ASN A 603 26.27 7.46 -2.41
C ASN A 603 26.43 6.78 -3.77
N PRO A 604 25.41 6.07 -4.27
CA PRO A 604 25.44 5.52 -5.61
C PRO A 604 25.35 6.62 -6.68
N GLU A 605 25.96 6.38 -7.85
CA GLU A 605 25.85 7.28 -9.01
C GLU A 605 24.45 7.29 -9.64
N ILE A 606 23.63 6.29 -9.29
CA ILE A 606 22.29 6.05 -9.80
C ILE A 606 21.33 5.98 -8.62
N HIS A 607 20.13 6.51 -8.80
CA HIS A 607 19.05 6.36 -7.86
C HIS A 607 18.27 5.07 -8.14
N TYR A 608 18.18 4.17 -7.15
CA TYR A 608 17.53 2.85 -7.24
C TYR A 608 16.03 2.84 -6.90
N GLY A 609 15.34 3.99 -7.01
CA GLY A 609 13.94 4.15 -6.58
C GLY A 609 13.67 3.61 -5.17
N SER A 610 12.54 2.92 -5.02
CA SER A 610 12.05 2.28 -3.79
C SER A 610 13.02 1.24 -3.21
N ALA A 611 13.92 0.70 -4.03
CA ALA A 611 14.92 -0.28 -3.58
C ALA A 611 16.15 0.36 -2.91
N ALA A 612 16.34 1.68 -3.02
CA ALA A 612 17.55 2.37 -2.56
C ALA A 612 17.96 2.06 -1.10
N PRO A 613 17.05 2.02 -0.11
CA PRO A 613 17.44 1.67 1.26
C PRO A 613 18.01 0.26 1.39
N LEU A 614 17.47 -0.73 0.66
CA LEU A 614 17.99 -2.10 0.69
C LEU A 614 19.36 -2.21 0.04
N PHE A 615 19.66 -1.41 -1.00
CA PHE A 615 21.02 -1.32 -1.53
C PHE A 615 22.01 -0.76 -0.50
N GLY A 616 21.62 0.26 0.26
CA GLY A 616 22.43 0.79 1.35
C GLY A 616 22.68 -0.25 2.45
N ILE A 617 21.63 -0.94 2.90
CA ILE A 617 21.77 -2.01 3.90
C ILE A 617 22.69 -3.13 3.39
N ALA A 618 22.53 -3.54 2.12
CA ALA A 618 23.36 -4.58 1.52
C ALA A 618 24.85 -4.17 1.44
N GLU A 619 25.13 -2.92 1.08
CA GLU A 619 26.48 -2.38 1.02
C GLU A 619 27.14 -2.33 2.41
N LEU A 620 26.40 -1.91 3.44
CA LEU A 620 26.89 -1.93 4.82
C LEU A 620 27.24 -3.35 5.28
N ILE A 621 26.35 -4.31 5.07
CA ILE A 621 26.58 -5.73 5.42
C ILE A 621 27.80 -6.27 4.66
N ARG A 622 27.94 -5.94 3.37
CA ARG A 622 29.09 -6.35 2.55
C ARG A 622 30.40 -5.81 3.10
N ARG A 623 30.44 -4.53 3.50
CA ARG A 623 31.64 -3.91 4.09
C ARG A 623 31.99 -4.49 5.45
N ALA A 624 31.01 -4.72 6.31
CA ALA A 624 31.20 -5.36 7.61
C ALA A 624 31.80 -6.77 7.44
N LYS A 625 31.26 -7.57 6.53
CA LYS A 625 31.82 -8.89 6.18
C LYS A 625 33.25 -8.80 5.66
N SER A 626 33.53 -7.86 4.75
CA SER A 626 34.87 -7.72 4.16
C SER A 626 35.95 -7.24 5.13
N SER A 627 35.56 -6.50 6.18
CA SER A 627 36.50 -6.00 7.20
C SER A 627 36.62 -6.94 8.41
N SER A 628 35.69 -7.89 8.56
CA SER A 628 35.52 -8.74 9.76
C SER A 628 35.32 -7.96 11.07
N LEU A 629 35.11 -6.64 11.00
CA LEU A 629 34.86 -5.79 12.17
C LEU A 629 33.36 -5.53 12.33
N PRO A 630 32.85 -5.39 13.57
CA PRO A 630 31.52 -4.85 13.79
C PRO A 630 31.41 -3.47 13.14
N MET A 631 30.29 -3.19 12.49
CA MET A 631 30.03 -1.88 11.89
C MET A 631 28.64 -1.40 12.27
N ARG A 632 28.51 -0.10 12.52
CA ARG A 632 27.26 0.61 12.70
C ARG A 632 27.08 1.59 11.55
N GLY A 633 25.95 1.51 10.88
CA GLY A 633 25.65 2.41 9.77
C GLY A 633 24.27 3.04 9.89
N ILE A 634 24.15 4.24 9.35
CA ILE A 634 22.86 4.90 9.17
C ILE A 634 22.50 4.86 7.69
N VAL A 635 21.37 4.22 7.38
CA VAL A 635 20.78 4.26 6.04
C VAL A 635 19.67 5.31 6.05
N TRP A 636 19.82 6.38 5.28
CA TRP A 636 18.80 7.43 5.18
C TRP A 636 18.22 7.52 3.77
N THR A 637 17.00 8.03 3.69
CA THR A 637 16.25 8.11 2.44
C THR A 637 15.29 9.28 2.47
N VAL A 638 15.09 9.93 1.32
CA VAL A 638 14.19 11.07 1.14
C VAL A 638 13.38 10.89 -0.13
N SER A 639 12.09 10.65 0.02
CA SER A 639 11.12 10.73 -1.06
C SER A 639 10.82 12.19 -1.37
N LEU A 640 10.73 12.52 -2.66
CA LEU A 640 10.27 13.85 -3.07
C LEU A 640 8.80 14.12 -2.68
N SER A 641 8.03 13.09 -2.29
CA SER A 641 6.69 13.29 -1.73
C SER A 641 6.66 13.92 -0.34
N GLY A 642 7.80 14.06 0.35
CA GLY A 642 7.85 14.56 1.72
C GLY A 642 8.32 13.51 2.74
N HIS A 643 8.10 12.23 2.46
CA HIS A 643 8.50 11.16 3.39
C HIS A 643 10.02 11.04 3.42
N ALA A 644 10.60 11.01 4.62
CA ALA A 644 12.01 10.73 4.83
C ALA A 644 12.19 9.78 6.00
N ALA A 645 13.28 9.02 5.98
CA ALA A 645 13.60 8.12 7.08
C ALA A 645 15.09 7.94 7.26
N ALA A 646 15.48 7.53 8.47
CA ALA A 646 16.80 7.05 8.80
C ALA A 646 16.71 5.76 9.62
N ILE A 647 17.56 4.79 9.31
CA ILE A 647 17.60 3.47 9.94
C ILE A 647 19.00 3.24 10.48
N LEU A 648 19.11 2.96 11.78
CA LEU A 648 20.35 2.50 12.41
C LEU A 648 20.46 0.99 12.22
N ILE A 649 21.51 0.56 11.53
CA ILE A 649 21.82 -0.85 11.27
C ILE A 649 23.12 -1.21 11.98
N GLU A 650 23.10 -2.34 12.67
CA GLU A 650 24.26 -2.87 13.39
C GLU A 650 24.65 -4.23 12.80
N CYS A 651 25.82 -4.28 12.18
CA CYS A 651 26.39 -5.50 11.62
C CYS A 651 27.35 -6.13 12.63
N PRO A 652 27.16 -7.39 13.02
CA PRO A 652 28.13 -8.09 13.83
C PRO A 652 29.42 -8.30 13.03
N GLY A 653 30.57 -8.10 13.66
CA GLY A 653 31.84 -8.58 13.11
C GLY A 653 31.85 -10.11 13.07
N GLU A 654 32.56 -10.68 12.10
CA GLU A 654 32.88 -12.10 12.13
C GLU A 654 33.97 -12.33 13.18
N LYS A 655 33.68 -13.07 14.25
CA LYS A 655 34.75 -13.66 15.05
C LYS A 655 35.42 -14.72 14.17
N GLN A 656 36.68 -14.51 13.83
CA GLN A 656 37.54 -15.55 13.26
C GLN A 656 37.61 -16.78 14.17
#